data_AF-A0A6C0CST4-F1
#
_entry.id   AF-A0A6C0CST4-F1
#
_cell.length_a   1.000
_cell.length_b   1.000
_cell.length_c   1.000
_cell.angle_alpha   90.00
_cell.angle_beta   90.00
_cell.angle_gamma   90.00
#
_symmetry.space_group_name_H-M   'P 1'
#
loop_
_entity.id
_entity.type
_entity.pdbx_description
1 polymer ?
#
loop_
_entity_poly.entity_id
_entity_poly.type
_entity_poly.pdbx_seq_one_letter_code
_entity_poly.pdbx_strand_id
1 'polypeptide(L)'
;MSENGKMKWRTCFSSISYVGYKLDILKSALQKYLRRREYDKMIWCCSEIYMFHSRATTDKEKQAAKGIISNMVNRLIIMMDEEMLFAEVGKYMKCMEWIKEFDKGGRDKFSLLVKACKTMVGARMLRINSDIYSYWWRGAGVYKVVKVPGLGLEEALYTPIEVHKECKEILSDEEKDSEEWKNDSENLLMFIAAFRAGHSSCYYWALAMFHSNVKGKRRFRRTDCVYAIWEYLFKVAGDNEKLRKCLELKIEQFFVKTRHEQHIWLSSAISILLHKDKLDFEEDWDIDVSEEEVVGLFQERKFLKIDDYAIDMHCSAGRKMGKKKADFALEGCVVVREDKEYYNRDWRDLYCDLKVNPAKYGIVDSNKRPKPKSKKKKKIKKLKKKKIVVVDNLVKELEGMKIESAIEEPEELVNMIVDLNVVDEKGMRFVDGSGIKQEEIGICMEKTCGNKVMCFEYNGQIWKESRKSFDFNKDYELVDSCKEMFGLKKIGMERIESNFRIEKIQKKKSEWPGNWRKVMTGDEKVVYCLMRKIGDGGNFSENKAKKKLLKKEEVLKEIAKIAMFRGIFRVTDFNLRNILIDNDGSLVSIDEGEIGKRKSIFGKREKWLKKHLTTAIMEEAYSDIWNDHWGKKAEICRQMKRFGYSEKTIDEVELNYDNLDDDLKIEGYM
;
A
#
# COMPACT_ATOMS: atom_id res chain seq x y z
N MET A 1 -6.91 16.55 -40.06
CA MET A 1 -6.75 16.46 -38.58
C MET A 1 -5.27 16.19 -38.30
N SER A 2 -4.62 16.98 -37.45
CA SER A 2 -3.16 16.92 -37.24
C SER A 2 -2.67 15.51 -36.87
N GLU A 3 -1.69 15.01 -37.61
CA GLU A 3 -1.20 13.62 -37.64
C GLU A 3 -0.52 13.07 -36.37
N ASN A 4 -0.49 13.79 -35.25
CA ASN A 4 0.09 13.27 -34.00
C ASN A 4 -0.92 13.36 -32.85
N GLY A 5 -1.56 12.24 -32.52
CA GLY A 5 -2.42 12.13 -31.35
C GLY A 5 -1.70 12.48 -30.04
N LYS A 6 -2.45 12.74 -28.96
CA LYS A 6 -1.92 13.17 -27.65
C LYS A 6 -1.28 12.04 -26.82
N MET A 7 -1.03 10.88 -27.44
CA MET A 7 -0.67 9.65 -26.75
C MET A 7 0.69 9.77 -26.07
N LYS A 8 0.78 9.31 -24.82
CA LYS A 8 2.03 9.25 -24.05
C LYS A 8 2.11 7.93 -23.28
N TRP A 9 3.09 7.09 -23.62
CA TRP A 9 3.42 5.87 -22.90
C TRP A 9 4.26 6.19 -21.65
N ARG A 10 3.65 6.05 -20.48
CA ARG A 10 4.31 6.23 -19.18
C ARG A 10 4.10 4.96 -18.34
N THR A 11 3.27 5.04 -17.30
CA THR A 11 2.90 3.90 -16.46
C THR A 11 1.42 3.56 -16.66
N CYS A 12 0.98 2.39 -16.19
CA CYS A 12 -0.43 1.97 -16.22
C CYS A 12 -1.41 2.89 -15.46
N PHE A 13 -0.93 3.96 -14.82
CA PHE A 13 -1.73 4.98 -14.14
C PHE A 13 -1.57 6.40 -14.70
N SER A 14 -0.47 6.68 -15.41
CA SER A 14 -0.11 8.05 -15.81
C SER A 14 -0.01 8.26 -17.32
N SER A 15 -0.19 7.19 -18.10
CA SER A 15 -0.26 7.28 -19.55
C SER A 15 -1.45 8.13 -20.01
N ILE A 16 -1.26 8.79 -21.15
CA ILE A 16 -2.26 9.64 -21.80
C ILE A 16 -2.64 8.97 -23.12
N SER A 17 -3.93 8.80 -23.35
CA SER A 17 -4.48 8.12 -24.52
C SER A 17 -4.36 8.99 -25.78
N TYR A 18 -4.74 8.43 -26.93
CA TYR A 18 -4.64 9.11 -28.22
C TYR A 18 -5.45 10.40 -28.25
N VAL A 19 -6.66 10.39 -27.70
CA VAL A 19 -7.52 11.58 -27.64
C VAL A 19 -7.19 12.51 -26.45
N GLY A 20 -6.27 12.10 -25.57
CA GLY A 20 -5.80 12.92 -24.45
C GLY A 20 -6.37 12.59 -23.08
N TYR A 21 -7.08 11.46 -22.91
CA TYR A 21 -7.56 11.05 -21.59
C TYR A 21 -6.46 10.37 -20.78
N LYS A 22 -6.48 10.55 -19.46
CA LYS A 22 -5.63 9.76 -18.58
C LYS A 22 -6.16 8.33 -18.50
N LEU A 23 -5.23 7.38 -18.41
CA LEU A 23 -5.55 5.96 -18.36
C LEU A 23 -6.38 5.56 -17.13
N ASP A 24 -6.23 6.24 -15.98
CA ASP A 24 -7.07 6.00 -14.80
C ASP A 24 -8.54 6.39 -15.00
N ILE A 25 -8.82 7.43 -15.79
CA ILE A 25 -10.17 7.84 -16.20
C ILE A 25 -10.78 6.79 -17.13
N LEU A 26 -10.04 6.36 -18.17
CA LEU A 26 -10.54 5.36 -19.12
C LEU A 26 -10.89 4.03 -18.44
N LYS A 27 -10.09 3.57 -17.48
CA LYS A 27 -10.39 2.35 -16.70
C LYS A 27 -11.61 2.50 -15.81
N SER A 28 -11.79 3.67 -15.19
CA SER A 28 -12.97 3.99 -14.39
C SER A 28 -14.23 4.01 -15.26
N ALA A 29 -14.14 4.62 -16.44
CA ALA A 29 -15.23 4.71 -17.42
C ALA A 29 -15.60 3.33 -17.98
N LEU A 30 -14.62 2.54 -18.41
CA LEU A 30 -14.81 1.16 -18.90
C LEU A 30 -15.73 0.34 -17.98
N GLN A 31 -15.46 0.36 -16.68
CA GLN A 31 -16.26 -0.40 -15.72
C GLN A 31 -17.65 0.19 -15.44
N LYS A 32 -17.78 1.52 -15.44
CA LYS A 32 -19.09 2.13 -15.17
C LYS A 32 -20.01 2.03 -16.38
N TYR A 33 -19.48 2.12 -17.59
CA TYR A 33 -20.24 1.87 -18.81
C TYR A 33 -20.72 0.42 -18.87
N LEU A 34 -19.91 -0.55 -18.39
CA LEU A 34 -20.41 -1.91 -18.15
C LEU A 34 -21.61 -1.91 -17.20
N ARG A 35 -21.48 -1.33 -16.00
CA ARG A 35 -22.59 -1.26 -15.03
C ARG A 35 -23.84 -0.56 -15.57
N ARG A 36 -23.68 0.39 -16.49
CA ARG A 36 -24.77 1.13 -17.15
C ARG A 36 -25.31 0.43 -18.39
N ARG A 37 -24.69 -0.68 -18.82
CA ARG A 37 -24.98 -1.38 -20.07
C ARG A 37 -24.82 -0.51 -21.32
N GLU A 38 -23.87 0.42 -21.28
CA GLU A 38 -23.55 1.31 -22.39
C GLU A 38 -22.41 0.70 -23.23
N TYR A 39 -22.74 -0.30 -24.05
CA TYR A 39 -21.77 -1.06 -24.83
C TYR A 39 -20.85 -0.17 -25.66
N ASP A 40 -21.40 0.74 -26.47
CA ASP A 40 -20.63 1.61 -27.37
C ASP A 40 -19.59 2.44 -26.62
N LYS A 41 -19.97 2.98 -25.45
CA LYS A 41 -19.05 3.77 -24.61
C LYS A 41 -17.99 2.88 -23.94
N MET A 42 -18.39 1.69 -23.48
CA MET A 42 -17.49 0.70 -22.88
C MET A 42 -16.43 0.25 -23.89
N ILE A 43 -16.86 -0.17 -25.08
CA ILE A 43 -15.95 -0.70 -26.09
C ILE A 43 -15.07 0.40 -26.68
N TRP A 44 -15.56 1.63 -26.80
CA TRP A 44 -14.74 2.79 -27.15
C TRP A 44 -13.62 3.01 -26.13
N CYS A 45 -13.89 2.87 -24.83
CA CYS A 45 -12.86 2.98 -23.80
C CYS A 45 -11.85 1.83 -23.89
N CYS A 46 -12.32 0.60 -24.17
CA CYS A 46 -11.46 -0.56 -24.36
C CYS A 46 -10.54 -0.38 -25.58
N SER A 47 -11.09 0.05 -26.72
CA SER A 47 -10.33 0.29 -27.96
C SER A 47 -9.32 1.42 -27.77
N GLU A 48 -9.69 2.50 -27.07
CA GLU A 48 -8.79 3.61 -26.75
C GLU A 48 -7.58 3.17 -25.91
N ILE A 49 -7.79 2.27 -24.94
CA ILE A 49 -6.69 1.67 -24.17
C ILE A 49 -5.88 0.69 -25.03
N TYR A 50 -6.54 -0.08 -25.90
CA TYR A 50 -5.86 -1.00 -26.80
C TYR A 50 -4.92 -0.29 -27.79
N MET A 51 -5.22 0.95 -28.16
CA MET A 51 -4.36 1.72 -29.07
C MET A 51 -2.93 1.94 -28.54
N PHE A 52 -2.69 1.81 -27.23
CA PHE A 52 -1.33 1.78 -26.68
C PHE A 52 -0.52 0.59 -27.19
N HIS A 53 -1.16 -0.55 -27.47
CA HIS A 53 -0.53 -1.73 -28.08
C HIS A 53 -0.40 -1.56 -29.59
N SER A 54 -1.49 -1.27 -30.29
CA SER A 54 -1.48 -1.22 -31.76
C SER A 54 -0.65 -0.07 -32.35
N ARG A 55 -0.36 0.98 -31.57
CA ARG A 55 0.52 2.09 -32.00
C ARG A 55 1.91 2.07 -31.35
N ALA A 56 2.27 1.02 -30.60
CA ALA A 56 3.60 0.92 -30.02
C ALA A 56 4.64 0.56 -31.10
N THR A 57 5.53 1.49 -31.42
CA THR A 57 6.54 1.29 -32.47
C THR A 57 7.92 1.01 -31.89
N THR A 58 8.28 1.70 -30.79
CA THR A 58 9.57 1.53 -30.12
C THR A 58 9.53 0.46 -29.03
N ASP A 59 10.68 -0.13 -28.69
CA ASP A 59 10.76 -1.14 -27.62
C ASP A 59 10.27 -0.62 -26.27
N LYS A 60 10.50 0.67 -25.99
CA LYS A 60 9.99 1.33 -24.77
C LYS A 60 8.47 1.42 -24.77
N GLU A 61 7.87 1.79 -25.89
CA GLU A 61 6.42 1.83 -26.05
C GLU A 61 5.82 0.44 -25.95
N LYS A 62 6.42 -0.56 -26.60
CA LYS A 62 5.99 -1.96 -26.53
C LYS A 62 6.03 -2.50 -25.10
N GLN A 63 7.10 -2.20 -24.37
CA GLN A 63 7.23 -2.58 -22.96
C GLN A 63 6.18 -1.89 -22.07
N ALA A 64 5.93 -0.59 -22.28
CA ALA A 64 4.89 0.14 -21.56
C ALA A 64 3.48 -0.37 -21.91
N ALA A 65 3.23 -0.62 -23.19
CA ALA A 65 1.97 -1.16 -23.71
C ALA A 65 1.67 -2.53 -23.10
N LYS A 66 2.67 -3.41 -23.00
CA LYS A 66 2.51 -4.71 -22.32
C LYS A 66 1.95 -4.56 -20.91
N GLY A 67 2.48 -3.62 -20.12
CA GLY A 67 1.98 -3.34 -18.77
C GLY A 67 0.57 -2.71 -18.75
N ILE A 68 0.27 -1.83 -19.71
CA ILE A 68 -1.04 -1.17 -19.86
C ILE A 68 -2.12 -2.20 -20.22
N ILE A 69 -1.89 -3.03 -21.25
CA ILE A 69 -2.84 -4.04 -21.69
C ILE A 69 -3.02 -5.12 -20.63
N SER A 70 -1.94 -5.57 -19.97
CA SER A 70 -2.07 -6.48 -18.84
C SER A 70 -2.94 -5.89 -17.74
N ASN A 71 -2.83 -4.59 -17.45
CA ASN A 71 -3.69 -3.95 -16.45
C ASN A 71 -5.16 -3.86 -16.90
N MET A 72 -5.42 -3.62 -18.19
CA MET A 72 -6.76 -3.62 -18.77
C MET A 72 -7.39 -5.01 -18.70
N VAL A 73 -6.69 -6.05 -19.17
CA VAL A 73 -7.16 -7.44 -19.14
C VAL A 73 -7.46 -7.88 -17.70
N ASN A 74 -6.57 -7.57 -16.76
CA ASN A 74 -6.84 -7.85 -15.34
C ASN A 74 -8.10 -7.14 -14.83
N ARG A 75 -8.41 -5.92 -15.33
CA ARG A 75 -9.65 -5.23 -14.95
C ARG A 75 -10.88 -5.91 -15.55
N LEU A 76 -10.81 -6.35 -16.80
CA LEU A 76 -11.87 -7.17 -17.42
C LEU A 76 -12.15 -8.42 -16.59
N ILE A 77 -11.10 -9.15 -16.19
CA ILE A 77 -11.23 -10.35 -15.36
C ILE A 77 -11.90 -10.05 -14.01
N ILE A 78 -11.48 -8.98 -13.32
CA ILE A 78 -12.09 -8.59 -12.04
C ILE A 78 -13.58 -8.26 -12.23
N MET A 79 -13.93 -7.54 -13.29
CA MET A 79 -15.31 -7.13 -13.54
C MET A 79 -16.27 -8.31 -13.77
N MET A 80 -15.78 -9.46 -14.25
CA MET A 80 -16.65 -10.64 -14.41
C MET A 80 -17.14 -11.17 -13.06
N ASP A 81 -16.32 -11.19 -12.02
CA ASP A 81 -16.74 -11.61 -10.68
C ASP A 81 -17.23 -10.45 -9.80
N GLU A 82 -16.95 -9.20 -10.18
CA GLU A 82 -17.42 -8.02 -9.44
C GLU A 82 -18.79 -7.52 -9.91
N GLU A 83 -19.11 -7.64 -11.21
CA GLU A 83 -20.31 -7.06 -11.83
C GLU A 83 -21.28 -8.11 -12.39
N MET A 84 -20.80 -9.18 -13.03
CA MET A 84 -21.69 -10.23 -13.54
C MET A 84 -22.21 -11.08 -12.38
N LEU A 85 -23.44 -11.59 -12.54
CA LEU A 85 -24.00 -12.55 -11.61
C LEU A 85 -23.22 -13.87 -11.71
N PHE A 86 -22.95 -14.52 -10.57
CA PHE A 86 -22.22 -15.80 -10.54
C PHE A 86 -22.92 -16.93 -11.31
N ALA A 87 -24.23 -16.81 -11.54
CA ALA A 87 -25.05 -17.73 -12.30
C ALA A 87 -24.76 -17.72 -13.82
N GLU A 88 -24.06 -16.70 -14.33
CA GLU A 88 -23.66 -16.57 -15.74
C GLU A 88 -22.44 -17.45 -16.07
N VAL A 89 -22.53 -18.75 -15.75
CA VAL A 89 -21.38 -19.66 -15.77
C VAL A 89 -20.86 -19.90 -17.19
N GLY A 90 -21.74 -20.16 -18.17
CA GLY A 90 -21.35 -20.35 -19.58
C GLY A 90 -20.65 -19.11 -20.14
N LYS A 91 -21.29 -17.94 -19.99
CA LYS A 91 -20.73 -16.63 -20.39
C LYS A 91 -19.40 -16.32 -19.69
N TYR A 92 -19.27 -16.61 -18.40
CA TYR A 92 -18.03 -16.44 -17.64
C TYR A 92 -16.88 -17.27 -18.23
N MET A 93 -17.13 -18.56 -18.47
CA MET A 93 -16.12 -19.47 -19.00
C MET A 93 -15.65 -19.05 -20.40
N LYS A 94 -16.58 -18.63 -21.26
CA LYS A 94 -16.25 -18.16 -22.62
C LYS A 94 -15.50 -16.83 -22.64
N CYS A 95 -15.87 -15.88 -21.78
CA CYS A 95 -15.08 -14.66 -21.59
C CYS A 95 -13.65 -14.97 -21.14
N MET A 96 -13.47 -15.90 -20.19
CA MET A 96 -12.15 -16.34 -19.74
C MET A 96 -11.34 -17.02 -20.85
N GLU A 97 -12.00 -17.82 -21.70
CA GLU A 97 -11.40 -18.46 -22.86
C GLU A 97 -10.88 -17.43 -23.87
N TRP A 98 -11.73 -16.49 -24.32
CA TRP A 98 -11.32 -15.43 -25.25
C TRP A 98 -10.21 -14.55 -24.68
N ILE A 99 -10.27 -14.21 -23.39
CA ILE A 99 -9.21 -13.43 -22.72
C ILE A 99 -7.89 -14.21 -22.70
N LYS A 100 -7.93 -15.52 -22.44
CA LYS A 100 -6.73 -16.38 -22.47
C LYS A 100 -6.19 -16.55 -23.89
N GLU A 101 -7.06 -16.71 -24.89
CA GLU A 101 -6.66 -16.76 -26.29
C GLU A 101 -6.02 -15.44 -26.72
N PHE A 102 -6.61 -14.31 -26.34
CA PHE A 102 -6.05 -12.98 -26.60
C PHE A 102 -4.64 -12.84 -26.00
N ASP A 103 -4.43 -13.23 -24.74
CA ASP A 103 -3.13 -13.10 -24.09
C ASP A 103 -2.08 -14.06 -24.67
N LYS A 104 -2.47 -15.31 -25.00
CA LYS A 104 -1.59 -16.32 -25.62
C LYS A 104 -1.25 -15.98 -27.07
N GLY A 105 -2.20 -15.41 -27.81
CA GLY A 105 -2.07 -15.03 -29.23
C GLY A 105 -1.37 -13.70 -29.46
N GLY A 106 -0.43 -13.30 -28.59
CA GLY A 106 0.35 -12.07 -28.77
C GLY A 106 -0.41 -10.76 -28.50
N ARG A 107 -1.69 -10.83 -28.14
CA ARG A 107 -2.60 -9.69 -27.93
C ARG A 107 -2.98 -8.92 -29.18
N ASP A 108 -2.93 -9.56 -30.35
CA ASP A 108 -3.20 -8.88 -31.62
C ASP A 108 -4.66 -9.00 -32.07
N LYS A 109 -5.38 -10.03 -31.59
CA LYS A 109 -6.78 -10.30 -31.92
C LYS A 109 -7.76 -9.49 -31.04
N PHE A 110 -7.91 -8.19 -31.31
CA PHE A 110 -8.81 -7.33 -30.53
C PHE A 110 -10.28 -7.79 -30.54
N SER A 111 -10.73 -8.48 -31.59
CA SER A 111 -12.07 -9.07 -31.69
C SER A 111 -12.44 -9.94 -30.48
N LEU A 112 -11.48 -10.64 -29.87
CA LEU A 112 -11.71 -11.44 -28.66
C LEU A 112 -12.10 -10.58 -27.45
N LEU A 113 -11.53 -9.38 -27.32
CA LEU A 113 -11.93 -8.44 -26.28
C LEU A 113 -13.30 -7.81 -26.58
N VAL A 114 -13.63 -7.60 -27.85
CA VAL A 114 -14.96 -7.16 -28.28
C VAL A 114 -16.01 -8.22 -27.89
N LYS A 115 -15.75 -9.50 -28.20
CA LYS A 115 -16.60 -10.63 -27.77
C LYS A 115 -16.79 -10.64 -26.24
N ALA A 116 -15.71 -10.52 -25.48
CA ALA A 116 -15.81 -10.47 -24.01
C ALA A 116 -16.66 -9.28 -23.53
N CYS A 117 -16.42 -8.06 -24.04
CA CYS A 117 -17.16 -6.86 -23.61
C CYS A 117 -18.66 -6.96 -23.96
N LYS A 118 -18.99 -7.41 -25.17
CA LYS A 118 -20.39 -7.57 -25.63
C LYS A 118 -21.12 -8.60 -24.78
N THR A 119 -20.47 -9.72 -24.48
CA THR A 119 -20.99 -10.76 -23.59
C THR A 119 -21.22 -10.25 -22.17
N MET A 120 -20.25 -9.53 -21.59
CA MET A 120 -20.37 -8.96 -20.25
C MET A 120 -21.52 -7.94 -20.14
N VAL A 121 -21.72 -7.11 -21.16
CA VAL A 121 -22.83 -6.13 -21.20
C VAL A 121 -24.19 -6.83 -21.34
N GLY A 122 -24.24 -7.95 -22.05
CA GLY A 122 -25.44 -8.77 -22.22
C GLY A 122 -25.81 -9.61 -21.00
N ALA A 123 -24.85 -9.98 -20.16
CA ALA A 123 -25.05 -10.84 -19.00
C ALA A 123 -25.97 -10.23 -17.93
N ARG A 124 -26.58 -11.07 -17.08
CA ARG A 124 -27.19 -10.64 -15.82
C ARG A 124 -26.09 -10.10 -14.91
N MET A 125 -26.37 -8.97 -14.26
CA MET A 125 -25.40 -8.25 -13.43
C MET A 125 -25.93 -8.05 -12.02
N LEU A 126 -25.10 -8.38 -11.05
CA LEU A 126 -25.35 -8.15 -9.63
C LEU A 126 -24.01 -8.09 -8.90
N ARG A 127 -23.80 -7.03 -8.11
CA ARG A 127 -22.56 -6.85 -7.33
C ARG A 127 -22.52 -7.70 -6.05
N ILE A 128 -23.08 -8.90 -6.09
CA ILE A 128 -23.31 -9.75 -4.89
C ILE A 128 -22.03 -10.06 -4.14
N ASN A 129 -20.90 -10.29 -4.82
CA ASN A 129 -19.64 -10.58 -4.14
C ASN A 129 -19.10 -9.37 -3.35
N SER A 130 -19.39 -8.14 -3.80
CA SER A 130 -19.11 -6.92 -3.03
C SER A 130 -20.01 -6.79 -1.80
N ASP A 131 -21.27 -7.21 -1.93
CA ASP A 131 -22.28 -7.19 -0.87
C ASP A 131 -21.94 -8.25 0.20
N ILE A 132 -21.63 -9.48 -0.23
CA ILE A 132 -21.17 -10.59 0.63
C ILE A 132 -19.98 -10.14 1.48
N TYR A 133 -18.93 -9.59 0.87
CA TYR A 133 -17.74 -9.19 1.61
C TYR A 133 -18.01 -8.05 2.61
N SER A 134 -18.83 -7.07 2.20
CA SER A 134 -19.21 -5.98 3.10
C SER A 134 -20.08 -6.46 4.26
N TYR A 135 -21.01 -7.38 4.02
CA TYR A 135 -21.90 -7.86 5.04
C TYR A 135 -21.20 -8.84 6.00
N TRP A 136 -20.66 -9.93 5.45
CA TRP A 136 -20.15 -11.06 6.22
C TRP A 136 -18.75 -10.84 6.78
N TRP A 137 -17.96 -9.90 6.27
CA TRP A 137 -16.65 -9.59 6.86
C TRP A 137 -16.62 -8.23 7.51
N ARG A 138 -16.90 -7.16 6.76
CA ARG A 138 -16.84 -5.79 7.31
C ARG A 138 -17.95 -5.54 8.32
N GLY A 139 -19.16 -6.04 8.07
CA GLY A 139 -20.29 -5.96 8.99
C GLY A 139 -20.09 -6.82 10.23
N ALA A 140 -19.51 -8.01 10.09
CA ALA A 140 -19.23 -8.93 11.19
C ALA A 140 -18.37 -8.30 12.31
N GLY A 141 -17.27 -7.65 11.94
CA GLY A 141 -16.40 -6.96 12.90
C GLY A 141 -17.01 -5.72 13.54
N VAL A 142 -18.04 -5.14 12.91
CA VAL A 142 -18.73 -3.93 13.35
C VAL A 142 -19.79 -4.22 14.42
N TYR A 143 -20.50 -5.35 14.30
CA TYR A 143 -21.52 -5.74 15.28
C TYR A 143 -20.94 -6.54 16.45
N LYS A 144 -19.64 -6.93 16.42
CA LYS A 144 -18.98 -7.87 17.36
C LYS A 144 -19.70 -9.22 17.57
N VAL A 145 -20.82 -9.40 16.89
CA VAL A 145 -21.69 -10.56 16.80
C VAL A 145 -22.29 -10.45 15.41
N VAL A 146 -21.94 -11.36 14.50
CA VAL A 146 -22.77 -11.52 13.30
C VAL A 146 -24.09 -12.07 13.82
N LYS A 147 -25.14 -11.24 13.87
CA LYS A 147 -26.48 -11.81 13.83
C LYS A 147 -26.60 -12.45 12.47
N VAL A 148 -26.28 -13.74 12.40
CA VAL A 148 -26.44 -14.55 11.19
C VAL A 148 -27.95 -14.58 10.93
N PRO A 149 -28.46 -13.95 9.86
CA PRO A 149 -29.89 -14.03 9.57
C PRO A 149 -30.25 -15.50 9.36
N GLY A 150 -31.15 -16.04 10.19
CA GLY A 150 -31.53 -17.46 10.20
C GLY A 150 -30.91 -18.29 11.33
N LEU A 151 -29.89 -17.80 12.03
CA LEU A 151 -29.53 -18.28 13.38
C LEU A 151 -29.94 -17.17 14.35
N GLY A 152 -31.09 -17.33 15.00
CA GLY A 152 -31.43 -16.54 16.17
C GLY A 152 -30.25 -16.58 17.15
N LEU A 153 -30.10 -15.56 18.00
CA LEU A 153 -29.00 -15.42 18.97
C LEU A 153 -28.81 -16.62 19.92
N GLU A 154 -29.58 -17.69 19.79
CA GLU A 154 -29.63 -18.87 20.67
C GLU A 154 -29.73 -20.22 19.95
N GLU A 155 -29.84 -20.32 18.62
CA GLU A 155 -29.84 -21.62 17.92
C GLU A 155 -28.45 -21.92 17.36
N ALA A 156 -27.73 -22.87 17.96
CA ALA A 156 -26.45 -23.34 17.44
C ALA A 156 -26.66 -24.02 16.07
N LEU A 157 -25.77 -23.75 15.12
CA LEU A 157 -25.78 -24.45 13.84
C LEU A 157 -25.54 -25.94 14.11
N TYR A 158 -26.52 -26.77 13.78
CA TYR A 158 -26.41 -28.20 14.00
C TYR A 158 -25.26 -28.79 13.16
N THR A 159 -24.31 -29.45 13.82
CA THR A 159 -23.16 -30.13 13.19
C THR A 159 -23.33 -31.64 13.31
N PRO A 160 -24.03 -32.29 12.36
CA PRO A 160 -24.22 -33.74 12.41
C PRO A 160 -22.89 -34.48 12.25
N ILE A 161 -22.85 -35.77 12.64
CA ILE A 161 -21.64 -36.60 12.66
C ILE A 161 -20.97 -36.64 11.27
N GLU A 162 -21.76 -36.62 10.20
CA GLU A 162 -21.28 -36.61 8.82
C GLU A 162 -20.46 -35.35 8.50
N VAL A 163 -20.85 -34.19 9.06
CA VAL A 163 -20.12 -32.92 8.90
C VAL A 163 -18.77 -32.98 9.61
N HIS A 164 -18.72 -33.55 10.81
CA HIS A 164 -17.47 -33.80 11.53
C HIS A 164 -16.55 -34.73 10.75
N LYS A 165 -17.11 -35.79 10.16
CA LYS A 165 -16.36 -36.73 9.32
C LYS A 165 -15.78 -36.03 8.08
N GLU A 166 -16.57 -35.24 7.37
CA GLU A 166 -16.11 -34.48 6.20
C GLU A 166 -15.01 -33.47 6.53
N CYS A 167 -15.14 -32.76 7.65
CA CYS A 167 -14.11 -31.85 8.14
C CYS A 167 -12.79 -32.61 8.39
N LYS A 168 -12.88 -33.76 9.10
CA LYS A 168 -11.73 -34.62 9.38
C LYS A 168 -11.09 -35.24 8.14
N GLU A 169 -11.85 -35.51 7.08
CA GLU A 169 -11.31 -36.01 5.80
C GLU A 169 -10.51 -34.94 5.05
N ILE A 170 -10.83 -33.65 5.24
CA ILE A 170 -10.11 -32.54 4.61
C ILE A 170 -8.81 -32.20 5.35
N LEU A 171 -8.81 -32.33 6.67
CA LEU A 171 -7.65 -32.01 7.50
C LEU A 171 -6.64 -33.17 7.53
N SER A 172 -5.34 -32.87 7.51
CA SER A 172 -4.30 -33.85 7.86
C SER A 172 -4.29 -34.10 9.37
N ASP A 173 -3.62 -35.16 9.82
CA ASP A 173 -3.56 -35.47 11.26
C ASP A 173 -2.81 -34.36 12.02
N GLU A 174 -1.79 -33.76 11.43
CA GLU A 174 -1.08 -32.62 12.04
C GLU A 174 -1.97 -31.37 12.16
N GLU A 175 -2.91 -31.15 11.23
CA GLU A 175 -3.85 -30.03 11.30
C GLU A 175 -4.94 -30.27 12.35
N LYS A 176 -5.34 -31.51 12.58
CA LYS A 176 -6.36 -31.87 13.59
C LYS A 176 -5.83 -31.65 15.00
N ASP A 177 -4.57 -32.01 15.24
CA ASP A 177 -3.97 -31.99 16.57
C ASP A 177 -3.24 -30.67 16.89
N SER A 178 -3.16 -29.76 15.93
CA SER A 178 -2.48 -28.47 16.09
C SER A 178 -3.33 -27.44 16.82
N GLU A 179 -2.80 -26.90 17.92
CA GLU A 179 -3.44 -25.79 18.65
C GLU A 179 -3.56 -24.52 17.77
N GLU A 180 -2.64 -24.30 16.82
CA GLU A 180 -2.74 -23.19 15.86
C GLU A 180 -3.95 -23.33 14.93
N TRP A 181 -4.36 -24.57 14.64
CA TRP A 181 -5.51 -24.87 13.78
C TRP A 181 -6.84 -24.91 14.50
N LYS A 182 -6.88 -24.86 15.84
CA LYS A 182 -8.12 -24.98 16.62
C LYS A 182 -9.26 -24.11 16.10
N ASN A 183 -9.01 -22.81 15.92
CA ASN A 183 -9.99 -21.86 15.40
C ASN A 183 -10.32 -22.09 13.91
N ASP A 184 -9.32 -22.42 13.08
CA ASP A 184 -9.51 -22.63 11.64
C ASP A 184 -10.22 -23.96 11.33
N SER A 185 -10.01 -24.99 12.14
CA SER A 185 -10.73 -26.26 12.11
C SER A 185 -12.19 -26.07 12.51
N GLU A 186 -12.47 -25.26 13.53
CA GLU A 186 -13.84 -24.87 13.89
C GLU A 186 -14.49 -24.05 12.77
N ASN A 187 -13.79 -23.07 12.21
CA ASN A 187 -14.28 -22.30 11.07
C ASN A 187 -14.59 -23.21 9.86
N LEU A 188 -13.73 -24.20 9.57
CA LEU A 188 -13.98 -25.17 8.50
C LEU A 188 -15.21 -26.03 8.79
N LEU A 189 -15.35 -26.54 10.01
CA LEU A 189 -16.51 -27.31 10.44
C LEU A 189 -17.81 -26.51 10.26
N MET A 190 -17.82 -25.28 10.74
CA MET A 190 -18.97 -24.38 10.66
C MET A 190 -19.27 -23.94 9.23
N PHE A 191 -18.24 -23.77 8.40
CA PHE A 191 -18.40 -23.56 6.97
C PHE A 191 -19.14 -24.73 6.31
N ILE A 192 -18.68 -25.97 6.54
CA ILE A 192 -19.28 -27.18 5.95
C ILE A 192 -20.74 -27.33 6.41
N ALA A 193 -20.99 -27.16 7.71
CA ALA A 193 -22.34 -27.22 8.26
C ALA A 193 -23.28 -26.21 7.59
N ALA A 194 -22.85 -24.95 7.50
CA ALA A 194 -23.66 -23.88 6.93
C ALA A 194 -23.88 -24.08 5.43
N PHE A 195 -22.84 -24.52 4.72
CA PHE A 195 -22.88 -24.79 3.28
C PHE A 195 -23.89 -25.90 2.96
N ARG A 196 -23.86 -27.03 3.68
CA ARG A 196 -24.78 -28.15 3.47
C ARG A 196 -26.23 -27.77 3.74
N ALA A 197 -26.45 -26.92 4.74
CA ALA A 197 -27.77 -26.43 5.07
C ALA A 197 -28.26 -25.30 4.14
N GLY A 198 -27.45 -24.90 3.14
CA GLY A 198 -27.78 -23.78 2.24
C GLY A 198 -27.79 -22.42 2.93
N HIS A 199 -27.22 -22.31 4.14
CA HIS A 199 -27.21 -21.09 4.92
C HIS A 199 -26.06 -20.17 4.49
N SER A 200 -26.40 -18.90 4.21
CA SER A 200 -25.42 -17.89 3.78
C SER A 200 -24.34 -17.57 4.82
N SER A 201 -24.46 -18.02 6.07
CA SER A 201 -23.38 -17.90 7.06
C SER A 201 -22.10 -18.62 6.66
N CYS A 202 -22.15 -19.55 5.71
CA CYS A 202 -20.95 -20.14 5.14
C CYS A 202 -19.96 -19.08 4.61
N TYR A 203 -20.44 -17.93 4.11
CA TYR A 203 -19.55 -16.85 3.68
C TYR A 203 -18.72 -16.27 4.82
N TYR A 204 -19.30 -16.14 6.03
CA TYR A 204 -18.56 -15.65 7.21
C TYR A 204 -17.40 -16.57 7.54
N TRP A 205 -17.67 -17.87 7.67
CA TRP A 205 -16.66 -18.87 8.04
C TRP A 205 -15.57 -19.00 6.98
N ALA A 206 -15.94 -18.97 5.69
CA ALA A 206 -14.95 -18.95 4.60
C ALA A 206 -14.07 -17.68 4.62
N LEU A 207 -14.66 -16.52 4.93
CA LEU A 207 -13.92 -15.26 5.04
C LEU A 207 -13.05 -15.19 6.30
N ALA A 208 -13.45 -15.84 7.39
CA ALA A 208 -12.63 -16.01 8.58
C ALA A 208 -11.34 -16.79 8.26
N MET A 209 -11.45 -17.93 7.56
CA MET A 209 -10.28 -18.67 7.09
C MET A 209 -9.48 -17.89 6.04
N PHE A 210 -10.14 -17.15 5.14
CA PHE A 210 -9.46 -16.29 4.16
C PHE A 210 -8.55 -15.24 4.81
N HIS A 211 -8.95 -14.71 5.96
CA HIS A 211 -8.20 -13.69 6.70
C HIS A 211 -7.28 -14.26 7.78
N SER A 212 -7.32 -15.57 8.03
CA SER A 212 -6.37 -16.25 8.91
C SER A 212 -4.98 -16.33 8.26
N ASN A 213 -3.95 -16.27 9.10
CA ASN A 213 -2.56 -16.44 8.68
C ASN A 213 -2.06 -17.87 8.83
N VAL A 214 -2.87 -18.77 9.40
CA VAL A 214 -2.52 -20.16 9.68
C VAL A 214 -2.14 -20.90 8.39
N LYS A 215 -1.23 -21.85 8.54
CA LYS A 215 -0.69 -22.68 7.46
C LYS A 215 -0.96 -24.14 7.76
N GLY A 216 -1.24 -24.92 6.74
CA GLY A 216 -1.39 -26.37 6.89
C GLY A 216 -0.89 -27.13 5.67
N LYS A 217 -1.46 -28.31 5.42
CA LYS A 217 -1.07 -29.21 4.35
C LYS A 217 -1.13 -28.48 3.02
N ARG A 218 -0.20 -28.84 2.12
CA ARG A 218 -0.19 -28.25 0.78
C ARG A 218 -1.45 -28.70 0.02
N ARG A 219 -2.32 -27.74 -0.26
CA ARG A 219 -3.52 -27.91 -1.09
C ARG A 219 -3.31 -27.19 -2.41
N PHE A 220 -3.51 -27.92 -3.50
CA PHE A 220 -3.14 -27.45 -4.85
C PHE A 220 -1.65 -27.03 -4.90
N ARG A 221 -1.37 -25.73 -4.84
CA ARG A 221 0.00 -25.16 -4.82
C ARG A 221 0.27 -24.22 -3.64
N ARG A 222 -0.56 -24.26 -2.59
CA ARG A 222 -0.55 -23.30 -1.47
C ARG A 222 -0.73 -24.00 -0.14
N THR A 223 -0.40 -23.29 0.95
CA THR A 223 -0.46 -23.81 2.32
C THR A 223 -1.34 -22.97 3.25
N ASP A 224 -1.92 -21.86 2.77
CA ASP A 224 -2.83 -21.05 3.60
C ASP A 224 -4.10 -21.86 3.96
N CYS A 225 -4.60 -21.73 5.20
CA CYS A 225 -5.72 -22.56 5.68
C CYS A 225 -7.00 -22.45 4.82
N VAL A 226 -7.28 -21.29 4.21
CA VAL A 226 -8.42 -21.08 3.30
C VAL A 226 -8.46 -22.05 2.12
N TYR A 227 -7.34 -22.68 1.73
CA TYR A 227 -7.37 -23.69 0.67
C TYR A 227 -8.08 -24.98 1.10
N ALA A 228 -8.33 -25.20 2.39
CA ALA A 228 -9.23 -26.26 2.87
C ALA A 228 -10.69 -26.03 2.41
N ILE A 229 -11.13 -24.77 2.36
CA ILE A 229 -12.41 -24.39 1.75
C ILE A 229 -12.41 -24.78 0.27
N TRP A 230 -11.35 -24.44 -0.48
CA TRP A 230 -11.24 -24.82 -1.88
C TRP A 230 -11.23 -26.35 -2.09
N GLU A 231 -10.51 -27.11 -1.27
CA GLU A 231 -10.53 -28.58 -1.32
C GLU A 231 -11.94 -29.13 -1.10
N TYR A 232 -12.68 -28.58 -0.13
CA TYR A 232 -14.10 -28.92 0.06
C TYR A 232 -14.95 -28.59 -1.17
N LEU A 233 -14.82 -27.39 -1.73
CA LEU A 233 -15.58 -26.97 -2.92
C LEU A 233 -15.31 -27.89 -4.12
N PHE A 234 -14.06 -28.30 -4.34
CA PHE A 234 -13.70 -29.27 -5.38
C PHE A 234 -14.22 -30.68 -5.08
N LYS A 235 -14.32 -31.10 -3.81
CA LYS A 235 -14.98 -32.35 -3.41
C LYS A 235 -16.47 -32.29 -3.72
N VAL A 236 -17.16 -31.19 -3.40
CA VAL A 236 -18.59 -30.99 -3.67
C VAL A 236 -18.90 -30.92 -5.17
N ALA A 237 -17.97 -30.42 -5.97
CA ALA A 237 -18.08 -30.44 -7.43
C ALA A 237 -18.08 -31.86 -8.01
N GLY A 238 -17.50 -32.83 -7.29
CA GLY A 238 -17.39 -34.22 -7.73
C GLY A 238 -16.71 -34.33 -9.10
N ASP A 239 -17.30 -35.12 -9.99
CA ASP A 239 -16.83 -35.39 -11.34
C ASP A 239 -17.48 -34.49 -12.42
N ASN A 240 -18.26 -33.47 -12.03
CA ASN A 240 -18.85 -32.55 -13.00
C ASN A 240 -17.76 -31.70 -13.66
N GLU A 241 -17.38 -32.05 -14.89
CA GLU A 241 -16.26 -31.45 -15.62
C GLU A 241 -16.40 -29.93 -15.78
N LYS A 242 -17.58 -29.44 -16.14
CA LYS A 242 -17.83 -28.00 -16.37
C LYS A 242 -17.74 -27.19 -15.07
N LEU A 243 -18.32 -27.72 -14.00
CA LEU A 243 -18.24 -27.12 -12.67
C LEU A 243 -16.79 -27.07 -12.19
N ARG A 244 -16.04 -28.17 -12.33
CA ARG A 244 -14.60 -28.22 -12.01
C ARG A 244 -13.81 -27.22 -12.85
N LYS A 245 -14.02 -27.16 -14.16
CA LYS A 245 -13.39 -26.19 -15.06
C LYS A 245 -13.66 -24.75 -14.61
N CYS A 246 -14.89 -24.44 -14.22
CA CYS A 246 -15.23 -23.12 -13.68
C CYS A 246 -14.49 -22.82 -12.38
N LEU A 247 -14.41 -23.77 -11.45
CA LEU A 247 -13.64 -23.64 -10.20
C LEU A 247 -12.13 -23.49 -10.46
N GLU A 248 -11.57 -24.20 -11.44
CA GLU A 248 -10.17 -24.08 -11.85
C GLU A 248 -9.85 -22.67 -12.37
N LEU A 249 -10.72 -22.09 -13.20
CA LEU A 249 -10.58 -20.71 -13.65
C LEU A 249 -10.59 -19.73 -12.48
N LYS A 250 -11.49 -19.92 -11.50
CA LYS A 250 -11.60 -19.05 -10.34
C LYS A 250 -10.44 -19.21 -9.36
N ILE A 251 -10.00 -20.43 -9.05
CA ILE A 251 -8.86 -20.66 -8.16
C ILE A 251 -7.55 -20.16 -8.78
N GLU A 252 -7.42 -20.22 -10.11
CA GLU A 252 -6.30 -19.62 -10.84
C GLU A 252 -6.19 -18.11 -10.53
N GLN A 253 -7.31 -17.39 -10.61
CA GLN A 253 -7.37 -15.98 -10.25
C GLN A 253 -7.18 -15.74 -8.76
N PHE A 254 -7.74 -16.62 -7.92
CA PHE A 254 -7.55 -16.59 -6.47
C PHE A 254 -6.08 -16.74 -6.08
N PHE A 255 -5.24 -17.45 -6.84
CA PHE A 255 -3.82 -17.57 -6.49
C PHE A 255 -3.02 -16.25 -6.57
N VAL A 256 -3.58 -15.19 -7.18
CA VAL A 256 -2.91 -13.90 -7.38
C VAL A 256 -3.06 -13.01 -6.14
N LYS A 257 -2.21 -13.22 -5.13
CA LYS A 257 -2.24 -12.50 -3.83
C LYS A 257 -2.06 -10.98 -3.91
N THR A 258 -1.61 -10.44 -5.04
CA THR A 258 -1.46 -8.99 -5.24
C THR A 258 -2.78 -8.28 -5.56
N ARG A 259 -3.86 -9.02 -5.79
CA ARG A 259 -5.20 -8.46 -6.03
C ARG A 259 -5.94 -8.29 -4.70
N HIS A 260 -6.34 -7.07 -4.39
CA HIS A 260 -7.06 -6.78 -3.13
C HIS A 260 -8.47 -7.38 -3.13
N GLU A 261 -9.02 -7.65 -4.31
CA GLU A 261 -10.35 -8.21 -4.55
C GLU A 261 -10.36 -9.75 -4.52
N GLN A 262 -9.29 -10.42 -4.07
CA GLN A 262 -9.15 -11.89 -4.08
C GLN A 262 -10.37 -12.66 -3.57
N HIS A 263 -11.08 -12.12 -2.59
CA HIS A 263 -12.29 -12.70 -1.99
C HIS A 263 -13.47 -12.89 -2.98
N ILE A 264 -13.53 -12.14 -4.10
CA ILE A 264 -14.64 -12.25 -5.05
C ILE A 264 -14.68 -13.62 -5.73
N TRP A 265 -13.52 -14.22 -6.01
CA TRP A 265 -13.43 -15.55 -6.63
C TRP A 265 -13.85 -16.65 -5.65
N LEU A 266 -13.54 -16.50 -4.36
CA LEU A 266 -13.96 -17.43 -3.31
C LEU A 266 -15.48 -17.36 -3.09
N SER A 267 -16.02 -16.15 -2.91
CA SER A 267 -17.47 -15.96 -2.72
C SER A 267 -18.29 -16.36 -3.94
N SER A 268 -17.80 -16.09 -5.16
CA SER A 268 -18.42 -16.59 -6.39
C SER A 268 -18.42 -18.12 -6.46
N ALA A 269 -17.29 -18.78 -6.16
CA ALA A 269 -17.20 -20.24 -6.19
C ALA A 269 -18.14 -20.90 -5.17
N ILE A 270 -18.24 -20.35 -3.96
CA ILE A 270 -19.22 -20.78 -2.94
C ILE A 270 -20.65 -20.64 -3.48
N SER A 271 -20.98 -19.47 -4.05
CA SER A 271 -22.34 -19.19 -4.57
C SER A 271 -22.73 -20.13 -5.72
N ILE A 272 -21.80 -20.42 -6.64
CA ILE A 272 -22.03 -21.37 -7.72
C ILE A 272 -22.38 -22.75 -7.15
N LEU A 273 -21.63 -23.22 -6.16
CA LEU A 273 -21.83 -24.55 -5.60
C LEU A 273 -23.06 -24.64 -4.68
N LEU A 274 -23.40 -23.58 -3.95
CA LEU A 274 -24.64 -23.49 -3.17
C LEU A 274 -25.90 -23.56 -4.04
N HIS A 275 -25.79 -23.08 -5.28
CA HIS A 275 -26.91 -22.98 -6.20
C HIS A 275 -26.79 -23.90 -7.41
N LYS A 276 -25.84 -24.84 -7.43
CA LYS A 276 -25.48 -25.64 -8.61
C LYS A 276 -26.68 -26.32 -9.27
N ASP A 277 -27.66 -26.78 -8.51
CA ASP A 277 -28.84 -27.46 -9.03
C ASP A 277 -29.83 -26.52 -9.76
N LYS A 278 -29.63 -25.20 -9.64
CA LYS A 278 -30.42 -24.15 -10.30
C LYS A 278 -29.66 -23.47 -11.45
N LEU A 279 -28.39 -23.80 -11.64
CA LEU A 279 -27.55 -23.15 -12.63
C LEU A 279 -27.51 -23.97 -13.92
N ASP A 280 -27.57 -23.25 -15.04
CA ASP A 280 -27.36 -23.85 -16.34
C ASP A 280 -25.85 -23.89 -16.64
N PHE A 281 -25.27 -25.09 -16.53
CA PHE A 281 -23.90 -25.37 -16.96
C PHE A 281 -23.83 -25.84 -18.42
N GLU A 282 -24.98 -26.12 -19.03
CA GLU A 282 -25.07 -26.61 -20.41
C GLU A 282 -25.16 -25.49 -21.44
N GLU A 283 -25.42 -24.25 -21.02
CA GLU A 283 -25.33 -23.05 -21.86
C GLU A 283 -23.95 -22.96 -22.56
N ASP A 284 -23.91 -23.36 -23.84
CA ASP A 284 -22.82 -22.98 -24.73
C ASP A 284 -23.08 -21.56 -25.23
N TRP A 285 -22.02 -20.75 -25.21
CA TRP A 285 -22.12 -19.34 -25.53
C TRP A 285 -21.03 -18.98 -26.54
N ASP A 286 -21.44 -18.41 -27.66
CA ASP A 286 -20.55 -17.71 -28.56
C ASP A 286 -21.31 -16.55 -29.17
N ILE A 287 -20.55 -15.55 -29.61
CA ILE A 287 -21.10 -14.41 -30.32
C ILE A 287 -20.17 -14.05 -31.46
N ASP A 288 -20.77 -13.70 -32.60
CA ASP A 288 -20.02 -13.22 -33.74
C ASP A 288 -19.75 -11.73 -33.63
N VAL A 289 -18.53 -11.38 -34.07
CA VAL A 289 -18.05 -10.00 -34.19
C VAL A 289 -17.40 -9.92 -35.55
N SER A 290 -17.95 -9.08 -36.42
CA SER A 290 -17.44 -8.93 -37.79
C SER A 290 -16.15 -8.10 -37.80
N GLU A 291 -15.35 -8.24 -38.86
CA GLU A 291 -14.14 -7.44 -39.02
C GLU A 291 -14.48 -5.95 -39.17
N GLU A 292 -15.58 -5.63 -39.85
CA GLU A 292 -16.08 -4.27 -40.01
C GLU A 292 -16.43 -3.64 -38.65
N GLU A 293 -17.05 -4.40 -37.73
CA GLU A 293 -17.33 -3.92 -36.36
C GLU A 293 -16.01 -3.54 -35.66
N VAL A 294 -14.97 -4.38 -35.78
CA VAL A 294 -13.67 -4.14 -35.15
C VAL A 294 -12.95 -2.95 -35.77
N VAL A 295 -12.93 -2.86 -37.11
CA VAL A 295 -12.27 -1.79 -37.86
C VAL A 295 -12.94 -0.44 -37.58
N GLY A 296 -14.27 -0.40 -37.53
CA GLY A 296 -15.06 0.79 -37.21
C GLY A 296 -14.69 1.41 -35.86
N LEU A 297 -14.32 0.60 -34.85
CA LEU A 297 -13.87 1.08 -33.54
C LEU A 297 -12.60 1.94 -33.58
N PHE A 298 -11.81 1.83 -34.65
CA PHE A 298 -10.57 2.58 -34.82
C PHE A 298 -10.65 3.65 -35.92
N GLN A 299 -11.32 3.36 -37.03
CA GLN A 299 -11.37 4.24 -38.21
C GLN A 299 -12.53 5.24 -38.19
N GLU A 300 -13.72 4.82 -37.72
CA GLU A 300 -14.96 5.61 -37.78
C GLU A 300 -15.33 6.24 -36.43
N ARG A 301 -14.40 6.19 -35.48
CA ARG A 301 -14.65 6.59 -34.10
C ARG A 301 -14.83 8.11 -33.95
N LYS A 302 -15.93 8.51 -33.32
CA LYS A 302 -16.13 9.88 -32.85
C LYS A 302 -15.44 10.09 -31.51
N PHE A 303 -15.13 11.34 -31.19
CA PHE A 303 -14.64 11.70 -29.86
C PHE A 303 -15.73 11.40 -28.82
N LEU A 304 -15.40 10.58 -27.82
CA LEU A 304 -16.28 10.33 -26.68
C LEU A 304 -15.91 11.26 -25.53
N LYS A 305 -16.82 12.17 -25.18
CA LYS A 305 -16.72 12.89 -23.92
C LYS A 305 -17.06 11.93 -22.78
N ILE A 306 -16.11 11.67 -21.88
CA ILE A 306 -16.34 10.82 -20.70
C ILE A 306 -17.38 11.47 -19.78
N ASP A 307 -18.42 10.72 -19.41
CA ASP A 307 -19.50 11.18 -18.55
C ASP A 307 -19.03 11.49 -17.12
N ASP A 308 -19.68 12.42 -16.44
CA ASP A 308 -19.26 12.89 -15.12
C ASP A 308 -19.30 11.80 -14.04
N TYR A 309 -20.29 10.89 -14.10
CA TYR A 309 -20.35 9.73 -13.18
C TYR A 309 -19.16 8.78 -13.37
N ALA A 310 -18.48 8.83 -14.53
CA ALA A 310 -17.29 8.05 -14.78
C ALA A 310 -16.03 8.62 -14.08
N ILE A 311 -16.09 9.87 -13.64
CA ILE A 311 -15.00 10.57 -12.93
C ILE A 311 -15.24 10.48 -11.42
N ASP A 312 -14.77 9.40 -10.79
CA ASP A 312 -15.00 9.12 -9.36
C ASP A 312 -13.71 9.07 -8.53
N MET A 313 -13.84 8.65 -7.26
CA MET A 313 -12.72 8.51 -6.33
C MET A 313 -11.58 7.56 -6.78
N HIS A 314 -11.83 6.69 -7.76
CA HIS A 314 -10.82 5.76 -8.29
C HIS A 314 -9.88 6.45 -9.29
N CYS A 315 -10.28 7.58 -9.89
CA CYS A 315 -9.43 8.38 -10.76
C CYS A 315 -8.84 9.61 -10.03
N SER A 316 -7.67 10.05 -10.49
CA SER A 316 -6.99 11.22 -9.95
C SER A 316 -7.79 12.51 -10.12
N ALA A 317 -8.57 12.62 -11.20
CA ALA A 317 -9.47 13.75 -11.43
C ALA A 317 -10.62 13.80 -10.41
N GLY A 318 -11.32 12.69 -10.18
CA GLY A 318 -12.42 12.64 -9.21
C GLY A 318 -11.94 12.86 -7.77
N ARG A 319 -10.74 12.37 -7.40
CA ARG A 319 -10.12 12.72 -6.10
C ARG A 319 -9.85 14.21 -5.95
N LYS A 320 -9.38 14.89 -7.02
CA LYS A 320 -9.20 16.35 -7.01
C LYS A 320 -10.53 17.10 -6.89
N MET A 321 -11.61 16.54 -7.45
CA MET A 321 -12.99 17.05 -7.30
C MET A 321 -13.61 16.71 -5.94
N GLY A 322 -12.88 16.04 -5.04
CA GLY A 322 -13.36 15.72 -3.70
C GLY A 322 -14.35 14.54 -3.65
N LYS A 323 -14.50 13.75 -4.72
CA LYS A 323 -15.34 12.54 -4.75
C LYS A 323 -14.82 11.49 -3.74
N LYS A 324 -15.72 10.90 -2.96
CA LYS A 324 -15.46 9.96 -1.85
C LYS A 324 -16.22 8.64 -2.04
N LYS A 325 -16.11 7.76 -1.04
CA LYS A 325 -16.81 6.47 -1.00
C LYS A 325 -18.33 6.62 -0.98
N ALA A 326 -18.84 7.67 -0.34
CA ALA A 326 -20.26 8.00 -0.33
C ALA A 326 -20.75 8.32 -1.76
N ASP A 327 -20.05 9.18 -2.51
CA ASP A 327 -20.39 9.47 -3.91
C ASP A 327 -20.36 8.21 -4.77
N PHE A 328 -19.37 7.33 -4.54
CA PHE A 328 -19.32 6.04 -5.21
C PHE A 328 -20.51 5.14 -4.87
N ALA A 329 -20.96 5.12 -3.61
CA ALA A 329 -22.11 4.31 -3.19
C ALA A 329 -23.44 4.81 -3.78
N LEU A 330 -23.56 6.13 -3.96
CA LEU A 330 -24.78 6.75 -4.47
C LEU A 330 -24.87 6.72 -6.00
N GLU A 331 -23.73 6.85 -6.69
CA GLU A 331 -23.70 7.01 -8.15
C GLU A 331 -22.82 5.95 -8.81
N GLY A 332 -21.59 5.78 -8.32
CA GLY A 332 -20.57 4.94 -8.94
C GLY A 332 -20.90 3.44 -9.00
N CYS A 333 -21.63 2.89 -8.03
CA CYS A 333 -21.93 1.46 -7.95
C CYS A 333 -23.33 1.06 -8.47
N VAL A 334 -24.12 2.02 -8.97
CA VAL A 334 -25.43 1.72 -9.56
C VAL A 334 -25.24 0.72 -10.71
N VAL A 335 -26.17 -0.22 -10.88
CA VAL A 335 -26.19 -1.18 -11.99
C VAL A 335 -27.55 -1.07 -12.69
N VAL A 336 -27.55 -0.85 -14.00
CA VAL A 336 -28.76 -0.76 -14.81
C VAL A 336 -29.28 -2.15 -15.10
N ARG A 337 -30.59 -2.37 -14.88
CA ARG A 337 -31.20 -3.70 -14.94
C ARG A 337 -30.43 -4.69 -14.06
N GLU A 338 -30.20 -4.29 -12.81
CA GLU A 338 -29.59 -5.12 -11.78
C GLU A 338 -30.49 -6.33 -11.52
N ASP A 339 -29.89 -7.51 -11.51
CA ASP A 339 -30.57 -8.76 -11.24
C ASP A 339 -31.19 -8.78 -9.84
N LYS A 340 -32.35 -9.44 -9.70
CA LYS A 340 -33.10 -9.51 -8.44
C LYS A 340 -33.24 -10.92 -7.88
N GLU A 341 -32.85 -11.96 -8.61
CA GLU A 341 -33.01 -13.35 -8.17
C GLU A 341 -32.18 -13.65 -6.92
N TYR A 342 -30.92 -13.20 -6.90
CA TYR A 342 -30.00 -13.40 -5.78
C TYR A 342 -29.71 -12.10 -5.02
N TYR A 343 -30.53 -11.06 -5.23
CA TYR A 343 -30.35 -9.77 -4.58
C TYR A 343 -30.75 -9.87 -3.10
N ASN A 344 -29.81 -9.59 -2.20
CA ASN A 344 -30.08 -9.47 -0.78
C ASN A 344 -30.08 -7.99 -0.36
N ARG A 345 -31.27 -7.49 0.01
CA ARG A 345 -31.46 -6.10 0.40
C ARG A 345 -30.63 -5.71 1.62
N ASP A 346 -30.62 -6.54 2.66
CA ASP A 346 -29.88 -6.25 3.89
C ASP A 346 -28.38 -6.15 3.64
N TRP A 347 -27.85 -6.99 2.75
CA TRP A 347 -26.44 -6.97 2.37
C TRP A 347 -26.10 -5.70 1.60
N ARG A 348 -26.95 -5.30 0.66
CA ARG A 348 -26.76 -4.06 -0.13
C ARG A 348 -26.93 -2.81 0.73
N ASP A 349 -27.93 -2.79 1.61
CA ASP A 349 -28.18 -1.65 2.50
C ASP A 349 -27.00 -1.47 3.45
N LEU A 350 -26.46 -2.54 4.03
CA LEU A 350 -25.25 -2.46 4.85
C LEU A 350 -24.03 -2.04 4.02
N TYR A 351 -23.85 -2.56 2.80
CA TYR A 351 -22.78 -2.14 1.90
C TYR A 351 -22.80 -0.62 1.65
N CYS A 352 -23.97 -0.06 1.35
CA CYS A 352 -24.17 1.37 1.14
C CYS A 352 -23.93 2.15 2.43
N ASP A 353 -24.50 1.69 3.56
CA ASP A 353 -24.40 2.38 4.84
C ASP A 353 -22.96 2.39 5.39
N LEU A 354 -22.18 1.32 5.18
CA LEU A 354 -20.75 1.27 5.51
C LEU A 354 -19.92 2.31 4.75
N LYS A 355 -20.41 2.81 3.60
CA LYS A 355 -19.72 3.81 2.77
C LYS A 355 -20.23 5.23 3.00
N VAL A 356 -21.53 5.38 3.19
CA VAL A 356 -22.18 6.68 3.42
C VAL A 356 -22.02 7.11 4.88
N ASN A 357 -22.19 6.17 5.81
CA ASN A 357 -22.16 6.40 7.25
C ASN A 357 -21.11 5.53 7.98
N PRO A 358 -19.84 5.49 7.54
CA PRO A 358 -18.81 4.64 8.14
C PRO A 358 -18.66 4.89 9.66
N ALA A 359 -18.87 6.14 10.10
CA ALA A 359 -18.81 6.54 11.50
C ALA A 359 -19.83 5.84 12.41
N LYS A 360 -21.01 5.45 11.89
CA LYS A 360 -22.04 4.66 12.61
C LYS A 360 -21.46 3.34 13.12
N TYR A 361 -20.48 2.82 12.39
CA TYR A 361 -19.91 1.50 12.56
C TYR A 361 -18.49 1.54 13.15
N GLY A 362 -18.08 2.69 13.69
CA GLY A 362 -16.71 2.88 14.18
C GLY A 362 -15.63 2.90 13.09
N ILE A 363 -16.03 2.73 11.82
CA ILE A 363 -15.17 2.81 10.65
C ILE A 363 -14.87 4.29 10.40
N VAL A 364 -13.60 4.66 10.45
CA VAL A 364 -13.19 6.03 10.12
C VAL A 364 -13.03 6.08 8.61
N ASP A 365 -13.74 6.99 7.93
CA ASP A 365 -13.58 7.15 6.48
C ASP A 365 -12.12 7.54 6.16
N SER A 366 -11.37 6.57 5.65
CA SER A 366 -9.93 6.68 5.39
C SER A 366 -9.56 7.63 4.24
N ASN A 367 -10.51 8.41 3.72
CA ASN A 367 -10.21 9.54 2.84
C ASN A 367 -9.65 10.78 3.59
N LYS A 368 -9.49 10.69 4.91
CA LYS A 368 -8.44 11.42 5.65
C LYS A 368 -7.40 10.40 6.13
N ARG A 369 -6.10 10.65 5.90
CA ARG A 369 -5.05 10.02 6.72
C ARG A 369 -5.50 10.08 8.19
N PRO A 370 -5.39 9.01 8.98
CA PRO A 370 -5.86 9.03 10.36
C PRO A 370 -5.20 10.18 11.10
N LYS A 371 -6.00 11.08 11.66
CA LYS A 371 -5.58 11.81 12.85
C LYS A 371 -5.67 10.82 14.01
N PRO A 372 -4.69 10.77 14.94
CA PRO A 372 -4.80 9.94 16.13
C PRO A 372 -6.07 10.32 16.90
N LYS A 373 -6.85 9.32 17.32
CA LYS A 373 -8.05 9.54 18.13
C LYS A 373 -7.61 9.81 19.57
N SER A 374 -7.52 11.08 19.95
CA SER A 374 -7.69 11.48 21.35
C SER A 374 -9.11 11.13 21.82
N LYS A 375 -9.19 10.67 23.09
CA LYS A 375 -10.43 10.25 23.76
C LYS A 375 -11.50 11.36 23.71
N LYS A 376 -12.71 11.05 23.24
CA LYS A 376 -13.87 11.95 23.35
C LYS A 376 -14.36 12.00 24.80
N LYS A 377 -14.14 13.13 25.50
CA LYS A 377 -15.01 13.58 26.60
C LYS A 377 -16.38 14.01 26.04
N LYS A 378 -17.42 13.86 26.87
CA LYS A 378 -18.85 14.16 26.62
C LYS A 378 -19.09 15.56 26.01
N LYS A 379 -20.10 15.67 25.14
CA LYS A 379 -20.59 16.92 24.53
C LYS A 379 -21.19 17.87 25.59
N ILE A 380 -20.75 19.12 25.59
CA ILE A 380 -21.56 20.30 26.00
C ILE A 380 -21.99 21.02 24.70
N LYS A 381 -23.26 21.44 24.64
CA LYS A 381 -23.90 22.11 23.50
C LYS A 381 -23.22 23.46 23.18
N LYS A 382 -22.98 23.74 21.90
CA LYS A 382 -22.59 25.08 21.41
C LYS A 382 -23.81 26.03 21.47
N LEU A 383 -23.73 27.09 22.26
CA LEU A 383 -24.51 28.31 22.02
C LEU A 383 -23.84 29.14 20.90
N LYS A 384 -24.67 29.84 20.14
CA LYS A 384 -24.32 30.66 18.96
C LYS A 384 -23.41 31.84 19.33
N LYS A 385 -22.56 32.24 18.37
CA LYS A 385 -21.74 33.46 18.39
C LYS A 385 -22.56 34.70 18.80
N LYS A 386 -22.12 35.39 19.84
CA LYS A 386 -22.24 36.85 20.01
C LYS A 386 -20.84 37.39 20.30
N LYS A 387 -20.37 38.36 19.51
CA LYS A 387 -19.28 39.29 19.88
C LYS A 387 -19.73 40.04 21.15
N ILE A 388 -18.90 40.16 22.19
CA ILE A 388 -18.92 41.25 23.20
C ILE A 388 -17.61 41.21 24.02
N VAL A 389 -16.87 42.32 23.96
CA VAL A 389 -16.13 43.07 25.01
C VAL A 389 -16.02 42.40 26.40
N VAL A 390 -14.96 41.62 26.69
CA VAL A 390 -14.59 41.24 28.09
C VAL A 390 -13.06 41.13 28.31
N VAL A 391 -12.21 41.24 27.28
CA VAL A 391 -10.75 41.04 27.44
C VAL A 391 -10.08 42.17 28.25
N ASP A 392 -10.66 43.37 28.29
CA ASP A 392 -10.08 44.50 29.04
C ASP A 392 -10.41 44.49 30.54
N ASN A 393 -11.43 43.74 30.99
CA ASN A 393 -11.83 43.72 32.41
C ASN A 393 -11.12 42.63 33.23
N LEU A 394 -10.67 41.53 32.62
CA LEU A 394 -9.95 40.47 33.35
C LEU A 394 -8.52 40.88 33.75
N VAL A 395 -7.89 41.75 32.94
CA VAL A 395 -6.55 42.28 33.23
C VAL A 395 -6.59 43.22 34.45
N LYS A 396 -7.69 43.98 34.62
CA LYS A 396 -7.87 44.88 35.77
C LYS A 396 -8.26 44.16 37.08
N GLU A 397 -8.94 43.02 37.02
CA GLU A 397 -9.27 42.24 38.23
C GLU A 397 -8.08 41.39 38.74
N LEU A 398 -7.10 41.08 37.89
CA LEU A 398 -5.87 40.36 38.27
C LEU A 398 -4.81 41.25 38.92
N GLU A 399 -4.87 42.58 38.74
CA GLU A 399 -3.96 43.55 39.41
C GLU A 399 -4.23 43.72 40.91
N GLY A 400 -5.36 43.21 41.43
CA GLY A 400 -5.81 43.43 42.81
C GLY A 400 -5.59 42.30 43.81
N MET A 401 -5.16 41.11 43.39
CA MET A 401 -5.01 39.96 44.29
C MET A 401 -3.57 39.80 44.77
N LYS A 402 -3.25 40.47 45.89
CA LYS A 402 -2.08 40.11 46.71
C LYS A 402 -2.32 38.74 47.33
N ILE A 403 -1.56 37.74 46.90
CA ILE A 403 -1.41 36.48 47.62
C ILE A 403 0.06 36.34 47.99
N GLU A 404 0.33 36.60 49.26
CA GLU A 404 1.56 36.24 49.97
C GLU A 404 1.50 34.75 50.29
N SER A 405 2.39 33.95 49.71
CA SER A 405 3.09 32.85 50.38
C SER A 405 3.92 32.08 49.36
N ALA A 406 5.22 32.04 49.61
CA ALA A 406 6.25 31.39 48.82
C ALA A 406 6.01 29.88 48.65
N ILE A 407 6.05 29.43 47.40
CA ILE A 407 6.53 28.10 47.03
C ILE A 407 7.53 28.35 45.91
N GLU A 408 8.81 28.09 46.18
CA GLU A 408 9.89 28.17 45.20
C GLU A 408 9.66 27.11 44.11
N GLU A 409 9.21 27.53 42.93
CA GLU A 409 9.36 26.74 41.71
C GLU A 409 10.79 26.93 41.16
N PRO A 410 11.47 25.85 40.73
CA PRO A 410 12.86 25.92 40.29
C PRO A 410 13.02 26.76 39.01
N GLU A 411 14.01 27.66 39.01
CA GLU A 411 14.37 28.62 37.96
C GLU A 411 14.62 28.01 36.56
N GLU A 412 14.67 26.68 36.44
CA GLU A 412 14.85 25.96 35.17
C GLU A 412 13.64 26.07 34.22
N LEU A 413 12.41 26.18 34.75
CA LEU A 413 11.19 26.23 33.93
C LEU A 413 10.90 27.62 33.34
N VAL A 414 11.33 28.69 34.03
CA VAL A 414 11.19 30.07 33.56
C VAL A 414 12.23 30.39 32.47
N ASN A 415 13.45 29.86 32.60
CA ASN A 415 14.48 30.00 31.57
C ASN A 415 14.14 29.27 30.26
N MET A 416 13.28 28.24 30.30
CA MET A 416 12.78 27.56 29.09
C MET A 416 11.74 28.37 28.29
N ILE A 417 11.05 29.34 28.89
CA ILE A 417 10.02 30.15 28.22
C ILE A 417 10.62 31.37 27.54
N VAL A 418 11.79 31.84 27.99
CA VAL A 418 12.42 33.07 27.50
C VAL A 418 13.21 32.88 26.20
N ASP A 419 13.60 31.65 25.84
CA ASP A 419 14.34 31.34 24.60
C ASP A 419 13.46 31.01 23.37
N LEU A 420 12.15 31.30 23.42
CA LEU A 420 11.25 31.12 22.27
C LEU A 420 11.18 32.33 21.32
N ASN A 421 11.96 33.37 21.57
CA ASN A 421 12.10 34.51 20.67
C ASN A 421 13.57 34.67 20.25
N VAL A 422 13.78 34.64 18.93
CA VAL A 422 15.08 34.69 18.20
C VAL A 422 15.76 33.30 18.22
N VAL A 423 16.07 32.62 17.11
CA VAL A 423 17.13 32.95 16.14
C VAL A 423 16.90 32.27 14.77
N ASP A 424 16.98 33.11 13.73
CA ASP A 424 17.36 32.94 12.32
C ASP A 424 16.91 31.74 11.48
N GLU A 425 16.19 32.08 10.41
CA GLU A 425 16.38 31.49 9.08
C GLU A 425 17.84 31.65 8.62
N LYS A 426 18.77 30.84 9.15
CA LYS A 426 20.05 30.64 8.46
C LYS A 426 19.76 29.84 7.19
N GLY A 427 19.76 30.54 6.05
CA GLY A 427 19.83 29.90 4.74
C GLY A 427 21.00 28.90 4.69
N MET A 428 20.88 27.87 3.86
CA MET A 428 21.94 26.88 3.66
C MET A 428 23.24 27.57 3.27
N ARG A 429 24.37 27.10 3.82
CA ARG A 429 25.68 27.64 3.49
C ARG A 429 25.92 27.52 1.99
N PHE A 430 26.29 28.62 1.33
CA PHE A 430 26.64 28.61 -0.09
C PHE A 430 28.12 28.30 -0.27
N VAL A 431 28.44 27.40 -1.19
CA VAL A 431 29.80 27.11 -1.65
C VAL A 431 29.91 27.44 -3.12
N ASP A 432 30.79 28.37 -3.47
CA ASP A 432 31.05 28.69 -4.87
C ASP A 432 31.82 27.54 -5.55
N GLY A 433 31.13 26.89 -6.48
CA GLY A 433 31.67 25.83 -7.29
C GLY A 433 32.73 26.30 -8.28
N SER A 434 32.85 27.61 -8.57
CA SER A 434 33.82 28.12 -9.55
C SER A 434 35.27 27.72 -9.22
N GLY A 435 35.61 27.69 -7.93
CA GLY A 435 36.94 27.30 -7.42
C GLY A 435 37.21 25.80 -7.36
N ILE A 436 36.19 24.95 -7.53
CA ILE A 436 36.34 23.48 -7.47
C ILE A 436 36.75 22.95 -8.83
N LYS A 437 37.98 22.48 -9.01
CA LYS A 437 38.40 21.99 -10.33
C LYS A 437 37.91 20.56 -10.59
N GLN A 438 37.68 20.20 -11.86
CA GLN A 438 37.11 18.90 -12.21
C GLN A 438 38.06 17.75 -11.83
N GLU A 439 39.36 17.98 -11.95
CA GLU A 439 40.46 17.08 -11.60
C GLU A 439 40.59 16.81 -10.09
N GLU A 440 40.02 17.66 -9.24
CA GLU A 440 40.04 17.51 -7.78
C GLU A 440 38.87 16.64 -7.27
N ILE A 441 37.93 16.27 -8.16
CA ILE A 441 36.73 15.50 -7.82
C ILE A 441 36.96 14.01 -8.11
N GLY A 442 36.85 13.17 -7.09
CA GLY A 442 36.89 11.71 -7.21
C GLY A 442 35.50 11.08 -7.27
N ILE A 443 35.16 10.32 -8.31
CA ILE A 443 33.86 9.63 -8.36
C ILE A 443 33.88 8.41 -7.42
N CYS A 444 32.88 8.28 -6.54
CA CYS A 444 32.89 7.25 -5.48
C CYS A 444 32.66 5.82 -5.99
N MET A 445 32.01 5.63 -7.14
CA MET A 445 31.62 4.30 -7.64
C MET A 445 31.63 4.25 -9.17
N GLU A 446 31.82 3.05 -9.72
CA GLU A 446 31.68 2.83 -11.17
C GLU A 446 30.29 3.20 -11.67
N LYS A 447 29.24 2.87 -10.90
CA LYS A 447 27.83 3.06 -11.26
C LYS A 447 27.09 3.77 -10.13
N THR A 448 26.03 4.51 -10.46
CA THR A 448 25.16 5.17 -9.47
C THR A 448 24.42 4.16 -8.60
N CYS A 449 24.43 4.36 -7.29
CA CYS A 449 23.59 3.57 -6.38
C CYS A 449 22.10 3.84 -6.65
N GLY A 450 21.32 2.78 -6.89
CA GLY A 450 19.89 2.86 -7.12
C GLY A 450 19.44 3.72 -8.32
N ASN A 451 20.33 4.00 -9.29
CA ASN A 451 20.07 4.82 -10.49
C ASN A 451 19.62 6.28 -10.22
N LYS A 452 19.96 6.89 -9.08
CA LYS A 452 19.45 8.23 -8.71
C LYS A 452 20.40 9.38 -9.07
N VAL A 453 21.51 9.50 -8.35
CA VAL A 453 22.53 10.56 -8.44
C VAL A 453 23.88 9.96 -8.08
N MET A 454 24.97 10.49 -8.64
CA MET A 454 26.33 10.03 -8.31
C MET A 454 26.86 10.81 -7.11
N CYS A 455 27.45 10.10 -6.16
CA CYS A 455 28.23 10.71 -5.09
C CYS A 455 29.67 10.91 -5.57
N PHE A 456 30.31 11.98 -5.12
CA PHE A 456 31.72 12.23 -5.40
C PHE A 456 32.44 12.70 -4.15
N GLU A 457 33.75 12.48 -4.12
CA GLU A 457 34.67 12.93 -3.09
C GLU A 457 35.32 14.23 -3.52
N TYR A 458 35.34 15.20 -2.61
CA TYR A 458 36.06 16.45 -2.75
C TYR A 458 36.52 16.90 -1.36
N ASN A 459 37.81 17.22 -1.23
CA ASN A 459 38.42 17.70 0.02
C ASN A 459 38.12 16.79 1.25
N GLY A 460 38.23 15.46 1.08
CA GLY A 460 37.96 14.48 2.14
C GLY A 460 36.49 14.32 2.55
N GLN A 461 35.57 15.00 1.85
CA GLN A 461 34.12 14.90 2.06
C GLN A 461 33.45 14.23 0.87
N ILE A 462 32.37 13.51 1.14
CA ILE A 462 31.49 12.96 0.10
C ILE A 462 30.33 13.93 -0.12
N TRP A 463 30.09 14.27 -1.38
CA TRP A 463 29.06 15.16 -1.84
C TRP A 463 27.98 14.38 -2.58
N LYS A 464 26.73 14.55 -2.16
CA LYS A 464 25.56 13.93 -2.78
C LYS A 464 24.53 14.98 -3.17
N GLU A 465 24.25 15.06 -4.47
CA GLU A 465 23.20 15.97 -4.97
C GLU A 465 21.85 15.63 -4.33
N SER A 466 21.24 16.63 -3.70
CA SER A 466 19.99 16.49 -2.95
C SER A 466 18.86 17.16 -3.71
N ARG A 467 17.91 16.36 -4.20
CA ARG A 467 16.83 16.86 -5.08
C ARG A 467 15.58 17.21 -4.28
N LYS A 468 14.79 18.17 -4.78
CA LYS A 468 13.48 18.55 -4.21
C LYS A 468 12.53 17.36 -4.02
N SER A 469 12.62 16.33 -4.86
CA SER A 469 11.82 15.11 -4.74
C SER A 469 12.12 14.28 -3.47
N PHE A 470 13.22 14.57 -2.78
CA PHE A 470 13.63 13.97 -1.51
C PHE A 470 13.68 15.02 -0.38
N ASP A 471 12.90 16.10 -0.50
CA ASP A 471 12.93 17.25 0.42
C ASP A 471 14.35 17.78 0.67
N PHE A 472 15.18 17.76 -0.39
CA PHE A 472 16.59 18.13 -0.33
C PHE A 472 17.39 17.40 0.74
N ASN A 473 17.03 16.14 1.04
CA ASN A 473 17.72 15.30 2.02
C ASN A 473 17.74 15.90 3.44
N LYS A 474 16.73 16.69 3.80
CA LYS A 474 16.58 17.31 5.12
C LYS A 474 16.57 16.32 6.28
N ASP A 475 16.04 15.14 6.03
CA ASP A 475 16.04 13.96 6.90
C ASP A 475 17.44 13.46 7.24
N TYR A 476 18.39 13.53 6.29
CA TYR A 476 19.76 13.02 6.48
C TYR A 476 20.49 13.83 7.55
N GLU A 477 20.46 15.15 7.41
CA GLU A 477 21.11 16.09 8.35
C GLU A 477 20.44 16.05 9.73
N LEU A 478 19.11 16.06 9.79
CA LEU A 478 18.37 15.96 11.06
C LEU A 478 18.73 14.67 11.81
N VAL A 479 18.60 13.52 11.16
CA VAL A 479 18.80 12.23 11.84
C VAL A 479 20.27 12.06 12.23
N ASP A 480 21.23 12.50 11.41
CA ASP A 480 22.64 12.48 11.79
C ASP A 480 22.95 13.38 13.00
N SER A 481 22.30 14.56 13.09
CA SER A 481 22.45 15.47 14.23
C SER A 481 21.97 14.88 15.56
N CYS A 482 21.06 13.91 15.51
CA CYS A 482 20.53 13.25 16.69
C CYS A 482 21.41 12.09 17.20
N LYS A 483 22.45 11.65 16.49
CA LYS A 483 23.16 10.40 16.84
C LYS A 483 23.95 10.45 18.14
N GLU A 484 24.61 11.58 18.41
CA GLU A 484 25.54 11.69 19.54
C GLU A 484 24.84 11.49 20.88
N MET A 485 23.59 11.96 21.03
CA MET A 485 22.81 11.75 22.26
C MET A 485 22.44 10.28 22.51
N PHE A 486 22.50 9.42 21.49
CA PHE A 486 22.30 7.96 21.62
C PHE A 486 23.63 7.19 21.70
N GLY A 487 24.75 7.89 21.87
CA GLY A 487 26.08 7.29 21.88
C GLY A 487 26.42 6.61 20.55
N LEU A 488 25.89 7.13 19.43
CA LEU A 488 26.20 6.69 18.08
C LEU A 488 27.12 7.70 17.40
N LYS A 489 28.01 7.23 16.53
CA LYS A 489 28.92 8.12 15.78
C LYS A 489 28.19 8.88 14.68
N LYS A 490 28.33 10.21 14.67
CA LYS A 490 27.88 11.06 13.56
C LYS A 490 28.78 10.93 12.33
N ILE A 491 28.17 11.08 11.16
CA ILE A 491 28.91 11.24 9.91
C ILE A 491 29.29 12.72 9.71
N GLY A 492 28.54 13.65 10.30
CA GLY A 492 28.69 15.08 10.06
C GLY A 492 28.00 15.47 8.76
N MET A 493 26.74 15.07 8.61
CA MET A 493 25.94 15.45 7.44
C MET A 493 25.56 16.93 7.50
N GLU A 494 25.77 17.67 6.41
CA GLU A 494 25.44 19.11 6.29
C GLU A 494 24.82 19.37 4.91
N ARG A 495 23.73 20.15 4.85
CA ARG A 495 23.18 20.61 3.56
C ARG A 495 23.73 21.97 3.18
N ILE A 496 24.23 22.08 1.95
CA ILE A 496 24.77 23.31 1.37
C ILE A 496 24.13 23.61 0.02
N GLU A 497 24.27 24.84 -0.45
CA GLU A 497 23.97 25.24 -1.82
C GLU A 497 25.24 25.47 -2.63
N SER A 498 25.20 25.18 -3.92
CA SER A 498 26.29 25.48 -4.85
C SER A 498 25.77 25.85 -6.24
N ASN A 499 26.62 26.42 -7.08
CA ASN A 499 26.33 26.87 -8.46
C ASN A 499 26.93 25.94 -9.53
N PHE A 500 27.17 24.67 -9.18
CA PHE A 500 27.60 23.65 -10.13
C PHE A 500 26.91 22.31 -9.90
N ARG A 501 26.98 21.45 -10.92
CA ARG A 501 26.64 20.04 -10.81
C ARG A 501 27.58 19.15 -11.61
N ILE A 502 27.56 17.85 -11.32
CA ILE A 502 28.20 16.84 -12.17
C ILE A 502 27.17 16.20 -13.09
N GLU A 503 27.48 16.12 -14.37
CA GLU A 503 26.62 15.54 -15.38
C GLU A 503 27.32 14.39 -16.11
N LYS A 504 26.53 13.40 -16.53
CA LYS A 504 27.02 12.30 -17.34
C LYS A 504 27.18 12.73 -18.80
N ILE A 505 28.35 12.50 -19.40
CA ILE A 505 28.62 12.86 -20.80
C ILE A 505 27.77 11.98 -21.73
N GLN A 506 27.91 10.66 -21.62
CA GLN A 506 27.16 9.67 -22.39
C GLN A 506 26.11 9.00 -21.51
N LYS A 507 24.86 9.49 -21.58
CA LYS A 507 23.72 9.00 -20.79
C LYS A 507 23.39 7.51 -21.00
N LYS A 508 23.81 6.92 -22.12
CA LYS A 508 23.59 5.50 -22.45
C LYS A 508 24.57 4.54 -21.76
N LYS A 509 25.79 4.99 -21.43
CA LYS A 509 26.77 4.16 -20.71
C LYS A 509 26.44 4.16 -19.22
N SER A 510 26.52 3.01 -18.56
CA SER A 510 26.25 2.90 -17.11
C SER A 510 27.40 3.39 -16.24
N GLU A 511 28.65 3.25 -16.69
CA GLU A 511 29.82 3.73 -15.95
C GLU A 511 29.90 5.25 -15.87
N TRP A 512 30.47 5.72 -14.77
CA TRP A 512 30.83 7.12 -14.51
C TRP A 512 32.32 7.43 -14.67
N PRO A 513 33.28 6.57 -14.27
CA PRO A 513 34.69 6.85 -14.51
C PRO A 513 34.96 7.20 -15.99
N GLY A 514 35.57 8.37 -16.22
CA GLY A 514 35.80 8.91 -17.57
C GLY A 514 34.55 9.34 -18.37
N ASN A 515 33.35 9.31 -17.78
CA ASN A 515 32.07 9.57 -18.45
C ASN A 515 31.22 10.65 -17.74
N TRP A 516 31.88 11.65 -17.17
CA TRP A 516 31.22 12.73 -16.46
C TRP A 516 31.95 14.06 -16.68
N ARG A 517 31.25 15.17 -16.47
CA ARG A 517 31.83 16.52 -16.51
C ARG A 517 31.20 17.40 -15.44
N LYS A 518 31.96 18.38 -14.97
CA LYS A 518 31.45 19.47 -14.14
C LYS A 518 30.73 20.49 -15.03
N VAL A 519 29.57 20.97 -14.61
CA VAL A 519 28.77 21.97 -15.32
C VAL A 519 28.36 23.06 -14.33
N MET A 520 28.62 24.32 -14.68
CA MET A 520 28.14 25.47 -13.91
C MET A 520 26.66 25.69 -14.21
N THR A 521 25.85 25.96 -13.18
CA THR A 521 24.39 26.07 -13.30
C THR A 521 23.90 27.51 -13.40
N GLY A 522 24.82 28.49 -13.47
CA GLY A 522 24.48 29.91 -13.50
C GLY A 522 23.75 30.33 -12.22
N ASP A 523 22.52 30.83 -12.37
CA ASP A 523 21.68 31.28 -11.27
C ASP A 523 20.96 30.15 -10.52
N GLU A 524 20.89 28.93 -11.09
CA GLU A 524 20.26 27.78 -10.43
C GLU A 524 21.15 27.30 -9.27
N LYS A 525 20.62 27.34 -8.04
CA LYS A 525 21.25 26.76 -6.86
C LYS A 525 20.99 25.26 -6.79
N VAL A 526 22.06 24.48 -6.71
CA VAL A 526 22.05 23.03 -6.52
C VAL A 526 22.32 22.71 -5.06
N VAL A 527 21.45 21.93 -4.43
CA VAL A 527 21.64 21.51 -3.03
C VAL A 527 22.48 20.24 -2.98
N TYR A 528 23.48 20.23 -2.11
CA TYR A 528 24.30 19.07 -1.80
C TYR A 528 24.17 18.70 -0.33
N CYS A 529 24.16 17.40 -0.04
CA CYS A 529 24.40 16.88 1.29
C CYS A 529 25.86 16.44 1.35
N LEU A 530 26.65 17.14 2.16
CA LEU A 530 28.03 16.82 2.48
C LEU A 530 28.04 15.81 3.62
N MET A 531 29.05 14.94 3.63
CA MET A 531 29.25 13.97 4.69
C MET A 531 30.74 13.60 4.79
N ARG A 532 31.25 13.38 6.01
CA ARG A 532 32.64 12.91 6.18
C ARG A 532 32.82 11.57 5.48
N LYS A 533 33.95 11.37 4.81
CA LYS A 533 34.32 10.05 4.30
C LYS A 533 34.61 9.11 5.47
N ILE A 534 33.93 7.96 5.49
CA ILE A 534 34.08 6.93 6.52
C ILE A 534 34.92 5.80 5.94
N GLY A 535 36.10 5.56 6.52
CA GLY A 535 37.05 4.57 6.04
C GLY A 535 37.29 4.62 4.53
N ASP A 536 37.30 3.44 3.90
CA ASP A 536 37.34 3.25 2.46
C ASP A 536 35.94 3.21 1.81
N GLY A 537 34.88 3.44 2.59
CA GLY A 537 33.49 3.28 2.16
C GLY A 537 32.96 1.85 2.22
N GLY A 538 33.72 0.91 2.80
CA GLY A 538 33.31 -0.47 3.01
C GLY A 538 32.09 -0.59 3.93
N ASN A 539 31.04 -1.28 3.46
CA ASN A 539 29.86 -1.57 4.27
C ASN A 539 29.99 -2.91 5.02
N PHE A 540 29.25 -3.03 6.12
CA PHE A 540 29.30 -4.20 7.00
C PHE A 540 28.86 -5.48 6.29
N SER A 541 27.89 -5.40 5.36
CA SER A 541 27.39 -6.58 4.66
C SER A 541 28.42 -7.23 3.73
N GLU A 542 29.30 -6.44 3.12
CA GLU A 542 30.29 -6.88 2.14
C GLU A 542 31.69 -7.08 2.76
N ASN A 543 31.85 -6.78 4.06
CA ASN A 543 33.12 -6.95 4.76
C ASN A 543 33.51 -8.44 4.86
N LYS A 544 34.72 -8.79 4.40
CA LYS A 544 35.25 -10.17 4.41
C LYS A 544 35.31 -10.77 5.82
N ALA A 545 35.47 -9.95 6.85
CA ALA A 545 35.51 -10.34 8.25
C ALA A 545 34.12 -10.37 8.93
N LYS A 546 33.01 -10.14 8.20
CA LYS A 546 31.63 -10.10 8.74
C LYS A 546 31.31 -11.26 9.69
N LYS A 547 31.67 -12.50 9.34
CA LYS A 547 31.42 -13.67 10.19
C LYS A 547 32.18 -13.63 11.53
N LYS A 548 33.37 -13.02 11.57
CA LYS A 548 34.15 -12.83 12.79
C LYS A 548 33.61 -11.67 13.62
N LEU A 549 33.22 -10.58 12.95
CA LEU A 549 32.61 -9.40 13.59
C LEU A 549 31.26 -9.74 14.24
N LEU A 550 30.44 -10.60 13.64
CA LEU A 550 29.16 -11.04 14.24
C LEU A 550 29.32 -12.04 15.41
N LYS A 551 30.54 -12.35 15.85
CA LYS A 551 30.81 -13.09 17.10
C LYS A 551 31.17 -12.18 18.27
N LYS A 552 31.41 -10.91 17.99
CA LYS A 552 31.81 -9.89 18.95
C LYS A 552 30.56 -9.23 19.51
N GLU A 553 30.39 -9.32 20.82
CA GLU A 553 29.21 -8.81 21.51
C GLU A 553 29.09 -7.29 21.38
N GLU A 554 30.23 -6.58 21.45
CA GLU A 554 30.31 -5.14 21.29
C GLU A 554 29.81 -4.66 19.91
N VAL A 555 30.09 -5.46 18.88
CA VAL A 555 29.64 -5.18 17.51
C VAL A 555 28.13 -5.42 17.38
N LEU A 556 27.63 -6.49 17.98
CA LEU A 556 26.20 -6.83 17.95
C LEU A 556 25.36 -5.80 18.72
N LYS A 557 25.85 -5.35 19.88
CA LYS A 557 25.24 -4.27 20.66
C LYS A 557 25.13 -2.98 19.84
N GLU A 558 26.20 -2.58 19.17
CA GLU A 558 26.19 -1.36 18.34
C GLU A 558 25.26 -1.50 17.13
N ILE A 559 25.20 -2.67 16.48
CA ILE A 559 24.21 -2.97 15.42
C ILE A 559 22.77 -2.85 15.94
N ALA A 560 22.49 -3.37 17.14
CA ALA A 560 21.18 -3.27 17.77
C ALA A 560 20.80 -1.82 18.09
N LYS A 561 21.72 -1.04 18.67
CA LYS A 561 21.52 0.40 18.91
C LYS A 561 21.21 1.16 17.63
N ILE A 562 21.98 0.93 16.56
CA ILE A 562 21.73 1.55 15.24
C ILE A 562 20.33 1.19 14.74
N ALA A 563 19.92 -0.08 14.85
CA ALA A 563 18.61 -0.51 14.40
C ALA A 563 17.48 0.17 15.17
N MET A 564 17.57 0.22 16.50
CA MET A 564 16.60 0.88 17.38
C MET A 564 16.52 2.39 17.14
N PHE A 565 17.67 3.06 17.06
CA PHE A 565 17.76 4.48 16.74
C PHE A 565 17.06 4.80 15.41
N ARG A 566 17.34 4.02 14.36
CA ARG A 566 16.63 4.12 13.07
C ARG A 566 15.14 3.82 13.19
N GLY A 567 14.77 2.92 14.10
CA GLY A 567 13.42 2.56 14.46
C GLY A 567 12.62 3.75 15.01
N ILE A 568 13.23 4.62 15.82
CA ILE A 568 12.59 5.83 16.37
C ILE A 568 12.10 6.74 15.23
N PHE A 569 12.97 7.01 14.24
CA PHE A 569 12.64 7.87 13.09
C PHE A 569 11.92 7.13 11.96
N ARG A 570 11.88 5.79 11.98
CA ARG A 570 11.33 4.93 10.93
C ARG A 570 11.84 5.29 9.52
N VAL A 571 13.14 5.57 9.42
CA VAL A 571 13.88 5.84 8.18
C VAL A 571 14.03 4.56 7.33
N THR A 572 14.77 4.57 6.20
CA THR A 572 14.87 3.42 5.26
C THR A 572 15.05 2.05 5.92
N ASP A 573 14.66 0.99 5.19
CA ASP A 573 14.78 -0.40 5.65
C ASP A 573 16.15 -0.65 6.28
N PHE A 574 16.15 -1.14 7.52
CA PHE A 574 17.38 -1.57 8.17
C PHE A 574 18.06 -2.64 7.32
N ASN A 575 19.32 -2.36 6.98
CA ASN A 575 20.14 -3.23 6.16
C ASN A 575 21.60 -3.05 6.55
N LEU A 576 22.34 -4.15 6.66
CA LEU A 576 23.75 -4.07 7.03
C LEU A 576 24.62 -3.34 5.99
N ARG A 577 24.13 -3.14 4.75
CA ARG A 577 24.81 -2.30 3.76
C ARG A 577 24.77 -0.81 4.09
N ASN A 578 23.86 -0.40 4.97
CA ASN A 578 23.75 0.99 5.43
C ASN A 578 24.60 1.25 6.68
N ILE A 579 25.40 0.27 7.13
CA ILE A 579 26.35 0.43 8.22
C ILE A 579 27.75 0.38 7.61
N LEU A 580 28.48 1.48 7.69
CA LEU A 580 29.88 1.56 7.29
C LEU A 580 30.80 1.23 8.46
N ILE A 581 32.01 0.79 8.15
CA ILE A 581 33.07 0.54 9.13
C ILE A 581 34.14 1.61 8.90
N ASP A 582 34.42 2.43 9.92
CA ASP A 582 35.47 3.44 9.86
C ASP A 582 36.86 2.81 10.07
N ASN A 583 37.93 3.57 9.84
CA ASN A 583 39.31 3.08 9.91
C ASN A 583 39.71 2.55 11.30
N ASP A 584 39.05 3.03 12.36
CA ASP A 584 39.24 2.57 13.74
C ASP A 584 38.39 1.33 14.09
N GLY A 585 37.65 0.77 13.12
CA GLY A 585 36.77 -0.37 13.29
C GLY A 585 35.38 -0.02 13.84
N SER A 586 35.09 1.25 14.10
CA SER A 586 33.78 1.68 14.59
C SER A 586 32.69 1.60 13.52
N LEU A 587 31.45 1.37 13.97
CA LEU A 587 30.29 1.29 13.09
C LEU A 587 29.62 2.66 12.95
N VAL A 588 29.30 3.03 11.72
CA VAL A 588 28.64 4.31 11.43
C VAL A 588 27.45 4.07 10.51
N SER A 589 26.25 4.49 10.93
CA SER A 589 25.04 4.29 10.12
C SER A 589 24.80 5.40 9.12
N ILE A 590 24.37 5.05 7.90
CA ILE A 590 23.84 5.98 6.90
C ILE A 590 22.31 5.90 6.93
N ASP A 591 21.69 6.96 7.46
CA ASP A 591 20.26 7.03 7.73
C ASP A 591 19.52 7.76 6.63
N GLU A 592 19.40 7.09 5.49
CA GLU A 592 18.74 7.63 4.32
C GLU A 592 17.20 7.56 4.44
N GLY A 593 16.48 8.57 3.95
CA GLY A 593 15.08 8.47 3.51
C GLY A 593 14.00 8.97 4.47
N GLU A 594 12.85 9.32 3.89
CA GLU A 594 11.77 10.04 4.57
C GLU A 594 11.29 9.38 5.89
N ILE A 595 11.35 10.14 6.98
CA ILE A 595 10.87 9.83 8.33
C ILE A 595 9.43 9.29 8.29
N GLY A 596 9.15 8.27 9.11
CA GLY A 596 7.79 7.73 9.28
C GLY A 596 7.30 6.79 8.17
N LYS A 597 8.16 6.41 7.21
CA LYS A 597 7.75 5.52 6.10
C LYS A 597 7.79 4.03 6.42
N ARG A 598 8.50 3.62 7.47
CA ARG A 598 8.67 2.20 7.81
C ARG A 598 7.88 1.80 9.04
N LYS A 599 7.49 0.52 9.06
CA LYS A 599 6.69 -0.07 10.15
C LYS A 599 7.50 -0.99 11.06
N SER A 600 8.63 -1.49 10.57
CA SER A 600 9.47 -2.46 11.28
C SER A 600 10.86 -1.87 11.56
N ILE A 601 11.47 -2.25 12.68
CA ILE A 601 12.79 -1.84 13.13
C ILE A 601 13.86 -2.60 12.34
N PHE A 602 13.89 -3.93 12.42
CA PHE A 602 14.91 -4.75 11.75
C PHE A 602 14.52 -5.19 10.33
N GLY A 603 13.22 -5.13 10.01
CA GLY A 603 12.70 -5.44 8.68
C GLY A 603 12.86 -6.91 8.25
N LYS A 604 12.23 -7.28 7.12
CA LYS A 604 12.20 -8.69 6.69
C LYS A 604 13.57 -9.24 6.22
N ARG A 605 14.43 -8.38 5.66
CA ARG A 605 15.70 -8.81 5.04
C ARG A 605 16.75 -9.22 6.06
N GLU A 606 16.80 -8.55 7.22
CA GLU A 606 17.80 -8.80 8.25
C GLU A 606 17.27 -9.65 9.41
N LYS A 607 16.09 -10.30 9.27
CA LYS A 607 15.52 -11.21 10.28
C LYS A 607 16.49 -12.29 10.74
N TRP A 608 17.41 -12.72 9.88
CA TRP A 608 18.40 -13.73 10.22
C TRP A 608 19.38 -13.27 11.32
N LEU A 609 19.52 -11.95 11.57
CA LEU A 609 20.32 -11.41 12.69
C LEU A 609 19.77 -11.82 14.06
N LYS A 610 18.49 -12.19 14.15
CA LYS A 610 17.86 -12.64 15.39
C LYS A 610 18.59 -13.83 16.04
N LYS A 611 19.30 -14.65 15.27
CA LYS A 611 20.11 -15.77 15.80
C LYS A 611 21.41 -15.31 16.49
N HIS A 612 21.81 -14.04 16.29
CA HIS A 612 23.01 -13.44 16.86
C HIS A 612 22.67 -12.42 17.96
N LEU A 613 21.56 -11.69 17.79
CA LEU A 613 21.06 -10.72 18.77
C LEU A 613 20.30 -11.46 19.88
N THR A 614 21.03 -11.90 20.90
CA THR A 614 20.44 -12.51 22.10
C THR A 614 19.62 -11.49 22.89
N THR A 615 18.71 -11.97 23.74
CA THR A 615 17.90 -11.10 24.61
C THR A 615 18.77 -10.17 25.46
N ALA A 616 19.87 -10.67 26.04
CA ALA A 616 20.80 -9.86 26.83
C ALA A 616 21.41 -8.70 26.03
N ILE A 617 21.86 -8.94 24.79
CA ILE A 617 22.40 -7.90 23.90
C ILE A 617 21.32 -6.86 23.58
N MET A 618 20.09 -7.32 23.33
CA MET A 618 18.97 -6.42 23.02
C MET A 618 18.56 -5.58 24.22
N GLU A 619 18.52 -6.15 25.43
CA GLU A 619 18.21 -5.42 26.67
C GLU A 619 19.28 -4.37 26.98
N GLU A 620 20.56 -4.69 26.81
CA GLU A 620 21.66 -3.76 27.04
C GLU A 620 21.63 -2.61 26.01
N ALA A 621 21.43 -2.93 24.72
CA ALA A 621 21.27 -1.92 23.67
C ALA A 621 20.02 -1.06 23.88
N TYR A 622 18.91 -1.65 24.33
CA TYR A 622 17.69 -0.93 24.65
C TYR A 622 17.90 0.03 25.83
N SER A 623 18.62 -0.39 26.87
CA SER A 623 18.96 0.47 28.01
C SER A 623 19.78 1.69 27.57
N ASP A 624 20.75 1.53 26.67
CA ASP A 624 21.53 2.64 26.11
C ASP A 624 20.67 3.61 25.28
N ILE A 625 19.67 3.09 24.58
CA ILE A 625 18.75 3.92 23.79
C ILE A 625 17.79 4.65 24.73
N TRP A 626 17.14 3.93 25.66
CA TRP A 626 16.07 4.39 26.54
C TRP A 626 16.55 5.22 27.75
N ASN A 627 17.85 5.21 28.08
CA ASN A 627 18.35 6.11 29.13
C ASN A 627 18.08 7.58 28.75
N ASP A 628 17.79 8.40 29.76
CA ASP A 628 17.34 9.79 29.55
C ASP A 628 16.25 9.93 28.46
N HIS A 629 15.28 9.01 28.46
CA HIS A 629 14.20 8.94 27.45
C HIS A 629 13.58 10.31 27.19
N TRP A 630 13.20 11.01 28.26
CA TRP A 630 12.53 12.31 28.18
C TRP A 630 13.44 13.42 27.66
N GLY A 631 14.70 13.49 28.12
CA GLY A 631 15.66 14.50 27.65
C GLY A 631 15.99 14.32 26.16
N LYS A 632 16.30 13.09 25.74
CA LYS A 632 16.54 12.77 24.32
C LYS A 632 15.31 13.03 23.45
N LYS A 633 14.12 12.66 23.93
CA LYS A 633 12.85 12.90 23.23
C LYS A 633 12.60 14.40 23.03
N ALA A 634 12.81 15.21 24.07
CA ALA A 634 12.67 16.67 24.00
C ALA A 634 13.66 17.27 22.99
N GLU A 635 14.91 16.81 22.99
CA GLU A 635 15.94 17.26 22.06
C GLU A 635 15.61 16.88 20.61
N ILE A 636 15.11 15.66 20.36
CA ILE A 636 14.60 15.26 19.03
C ILE A 636 13.52 16.22 18.55
N CYS A 637 12.54 16.53 19.41
CA CYS A 637 11.45 17.44 19.08
C CYS A 637 11.97 18.85 18.74
N ARG A 638 12.92 19.35 19.52
CA ARG A 638 13.58 20.65 19.30
C ARG A 638 14.29 20.68 17.95
N GLN A 639 15.08 19.66 17.62
CA GLN A 639 15.75 19.55 16.32
C GLN A 639 14.74 19.45 15.17
N MET A 640 13.70 18.62 15.30
CA MET A 640 12.67 18.50 14.27
C MET A 640 11.94 19.82 14.00
N LYS A 641 11.63 20.60 15.05
CA LYS A 641 11.05 21.95 14.91
C LYS A 641 12.00 22.90 14.19
N ARG A 642 13.29 22.91 14.57
CA ARG A 642 14.34 23.69 13.91
C ARG A 642 14.46 23.39 12.40
N PHE A 643 14.27 22.13 12.02
CA PHE A 643 14.28 21.70 10.61
C PHE A 643 12.92 21.86 9.90
N GLY A 644 11.94 22.50 10.53
CA GLY A 644 10.64 22.80 9.94
C GLY A 644 9.76 21.57 9.69
N TYR A 645 9.89 20.51 10.50
CA TYR A 645 8.96 19.39 10.45
C TYR A 645 7.63 19.75 11.13
N SER A 646 6.52 19.24 10.59
CA SER A 646 5.20 19.49 11.16
C SER A 646 5.03 18.81 12.52
N GLU A 647 4.25 19.41 13.43
CA GLU A 647 3.86 18.80 14.72
C GLU A 647 3.39 17.35 14.56
N LYS A 648 2.61 17.05 13.51
CA LYS A 648 2.17 15.68 13.22
C LYS A 648 3.32 14.68 13.02
N THR A 649 4.43 15.10 12.41
CA THR A 649 5.60 14.23 12.20
C THR A 649 6.42 14.10 13.48
N ILE A 650 6.47 15.17 14.27
CA ILE A 650 7.11 15.17 15.60
C ILE A 650 6.37 14.20 16.52
N ASP A 651 5.04 14.33 16.63
CA ASP A 651 4.15 13.42 17.39
C ASP A 651 4.37 11.94 16.98
N GLU A 652 4.58 11.67 15.69
CA GLU A 652 4.81 10.31 15.17
C GLU A 652 6.17 9.75 15.62
N VAL A 653 7.24 10.55 15.60
CA VAL A 653 8.57 10.12 16.06
C VAL A 653 8.57 9.93 17.57
N GLU A 654 7.92 10.83 18.31
CA GLU A 654 7.71 10.70 19.75
C GLU A 654 7.00 9.39 20.11
N LEU A 655 5.90 9.09 19.41
CA LEU A 655 5.13 7.87 19.63
C LEU A 655 5.93 6.60 19.24
N ASN A 656 6.75 6.65 18.20
CA ASN A 656 7.64 5.54 17.86
C ASN A 656 8.69 5.30 18.93
N TYR A 657 9.22 6.38 19.53
CA TYR A 657 10.17 6.25 20.61
C TYR A 657 9.47 5.64 21.83
N ASP A 658 8.30 6.14 22.22
CA ASP A 658 7.53 5.62 23.37
C ASP A 658 7.13 4.14 23.23
N ASN A 659 6.86 3.68 22.01
CA ASN A 659 6.47 2.29 21.73
C ASN A 659 7.64 1.37 21.35
N LEU A 660 8.89 1.82 21.49
CA LEU A 660 10.06 1.09 20.99
C LEU A 660 10.15 -0.33 21.56
N ASP A 661 9.89 -0.51 22.86
CA ASP A 661 9.86 -1.83 23.54
C ASP A 661 8.77 -2.76 22.99
N ASP A 662 7.53 -2.26 22.88
CA ASP A 662 6.41 -3.01 22.31
C ASP A 662 6.70 -3.43 20.86
N ASP A 663 7.29 -2.55 20.06
CA ASP A 663 7.67 -2.82 18.69
C ASP A 663 8.77 -3.90 18.59
N LEU A 664 9.73 -3.91 19.51
CA LEU A 664 10.77 -4.94 19.61
C LEU A 664 10.19 -6.30 20.02
N LYS A 665 9.26 -6.33 20.98
CA LYS A 665 8.53 -7.54 21.40
C LYS A 665 7.68 -8.12 20.28
N ILE A 666 6.98 -7.28 19.51
CA ILE A 666 6.20 -7.70 18.35
C ILE A 666 7.10 -8.31 17.26
N GLU A 667 8.31 -7.79 17.07
CA GLU A 667 9.32 -8.40 16.18
C GLU A 667 10.03 -9.62 16.80
N GLY A 668 9.80 -9.87 18.08
CA GLY A 668 10.31 -10.97 18.89
C GLY A 668 11.78 -10.85 19.24
N TYR A 669 12.31 -9.64 19.36
CA TYR A 669 13.69 -9.40 19.79
C TYR A 669 13.82 -9.17 21.31
N MET A 670 12.72 -8.83 21.97
CA MET A 670 12.58 -8.71 23.42
C MET A 670 11.44 -9.58 23.93
#